data_AF-A0AAU9J0P5-F1
#
_entry.id   AF-A0AAU9J0P5-F1
#
_cell.length_a   1.000
_cell.length_b   1.000
_cell.length_c   1.000
_cell.angle_alpha   90.00
_cell.angle_beta   90.00
_cell.angle_gamma   90.00
#
_symmetry.space_group_name_H-M   'P 1'
#
loop_
_entity.id
_entity.type
_entity.pdbx_description
1 polymer ?
#
loop_
_entity_poly.entity_id
_entity_poly.type
_entity_poly.pdbx_seq_one_letter_code
_entity_poly.pdbx_strand_id
1 'polypeptide(L)'
;MTCKHLDGLEDKIQTLNRDKENTVDALNSLKCKKCGAGAPDVWNCLDNSPYNTCPAMLCSEHLENHAKNRNHTLYFNISTLTTFCFQCKLSDVNCLFSYRMFDSIAESIGYHDPKKRNKRLTGLKNLGNTCYINTALQCIARMLPIQTYLRNDPFLKYNLNKSEEYTLIYQFREIIKKFWRGHILISPDRFVNQIYCLSPDYKPKTQQDAQEFIRLFLDDMDSYLQRKTGKRSIISESLKGTLRCEIKCHNCTTVHVKEEEFGEISLAVPETEEVSELAEKSESLLENEDKTWITKQNNSIFNKIKTILSLRPETIANLYDCLISFFQPQELNTEGNLFYCSACDSKVLSTQQYKIKAFPDILIINLKRFKYSYWGSKISTHVNTPLVLNLGQFSDCDNPTYYLSSIIQHSGLIFKGHYTAFCKDFEFDRWLEYNDKKVQECSEDKVRNAQAYVAIYTKFPVKRKKIIPKERPDFFLPKEWVYRYYSLSSPGPIYFSKFYCNHLFLSINTHEYDFLGISNEQWEELKLEWKYIGEPLRFKSPCNQCLENKEKFAARINFEKNLLERIKHVSKEYPRFFIAKTWMKKWESFLASDCNLNEYPKAPGHINNQVLANSDGDIREGLISEVDYIDINEELWKIIKQIYGCDIEIIKASNDIYSENVADFHLSELDEEIEEAIHKFTS
;
A
#
# COMPACT_ATOMS: atom_id res chain seq x y z
N MET A 1 13.76 15.53 -30.72
CA MET A 1 14.18 15.38 -32.13
C MET A 1 13.79 13.98 -32.56
N THR A 2 13.06 13.80 -33.66
CA THR A 2 12.65 12.47 -34.14
C THR A 2 13.67 11.93 -35.14
N CYS A 3 14.11 10.68 -34.96
CA CYS A 3 15.04 10.01 -35.88
C CYS A 3 14.27 9.42 -37.07
N LYS A 4 14.54 9.88 -38.30
CA LYS A 4 13.88 9.41 -39.53
C LYS A 4 14.12 7.92 -39.84
N HIS A 5 15.19 7.33 -39.30
CA HIS A 5 15.48 5.89 -39.47
C HIS A 5 14.58 5.00 -38.61
N LEU A 6 13.72 5.58 -37.76
CA LEU A 6 12.67 4.88 -37.04
C LEU A 6 11.37 4.77 -37.84
N ASP A 7 11.23 5.54 -38.93
CA ASP A 7 10.00 5.56 -39.74
C ASP A 7 9.89 4.28 -40.60
N GLY A 8 8.76 3.58 -40.53
CA GLY A 8 8.47 2.40 -41.37
C GLY A 8 8.96 1.04 -40.84
N LEU A 9 9.42 0.94 -39.59
CA LEU A 9 9.69 -0.36 -38.96
C LEU A 9 8.44 -1.07 -38.40
N GLU A 10 7.29 -0.37 -38.30
CA GLU A 10 6.06 -0.91 -37.71
C GLU A 10 5.55 -2.18 -38.42
N ASP A 11 5.66 -2.24 -39.75
CA ASP A 11 5.28 -3.41 -40.56
C ASP A 11 6.32 -4.55 -40.49
N LYS A 12 7.59 -4.22 -40.21
CA LYS A 12 8.72 -5.17 -40.22
C LYS A 12 8.83 -6.00 -38.93
N ILE A 13 8.21 -5.55 -37.85
CA ILE A 13 8.31 -6.16 -36.51
C ILE A 13 7.15 -7.13 -36.20
N GLN A 14 5.99 -7.01 -36.85
CA GLN A 14 4.88 -7.96 -36.69
C GLN A 14 5.26 -9.41 -37.00
N THR A 15 6.26 -9.61 -37.86
CA THR A 15 6.83 -10.91 -38.22
C THR A 15 7.68 -11.54 -37.12
N LEU A 16 8.29 -10.75 -36.22
CA LEU A 16 9.13 -11.24 -35.11
C LEU A 16 8.31 -11.72 -33.90
N ASN A 17 7.05 -11.29 -33.78
CA ASN A 17 6.18 -11.55 -32.63
C ASN A 17 5.54 -12.95 -32.59
N ARG A 18 5.75 -13.80 -33.61
CA ARG A 18 5.13 -15.14 -33.63
C ARG A 18 5.80 -16.17 -32.73
N ASP A 19 7.05 -15.95 -32.29
CA ASP A 19 7.88 -17.04 -31.76
C ASP A 19 8.35 -16.90 -30.30
N LYS A 20 7.87 -15.94 -29.51
CA LYS A 20 8.33 -15.79 -28.11
C LYS A 20 7.20 -15.51 -27.12
N GLU A 21 6.53 -16.58 -26.71
CA GLU A 21 5.81 -16.62 -25.44
C GLU A 21 6.80 -16.69 -24.26
N ASN A 22 6.51 -15.91 -23.22
CA ASN A 22 6.88 -16.09 -21.81
C ASN A 22 8.25 -15.65 -21.24
N THR A 23 8.09 -14.94 -20.10
CA THR A 23 8.89 -14.88 -18.86
C THR A 23 10.26 -14.20 -18.80
N VAL A 24 10.53 -13.68 -17.59
CA VAL A 24 11.78 -13.14 -17.05
C VAL A 24 13.02 -14.01 -17.37
N ASP A 25 12.83 -15.30 -17.65
CA ASP A 25 13.88 -16.22 -18.12
C ASP A 25 14.48 -15.82 -19.47
N ALA A 26 13.70 -15.17 -20.35
CA ALA A 26 14.18 -14.67 -21.62
C ALA A 26 15.22 -13.56 -21.46
N LEU A 27 15.09 -12.69 -20.45
CA LEU A 27 16.06 -11.62 -20.15
C LEU A 27 17.39 -12.18 -19.65
N ASN A 28 17.36 -13.22 -18.80
CA ASN A 28 18.55 -13.91 -18.29
C ASN A 28 19.31 -14.69 -19.38
N SER A 29 18.65 -15.00 -20.50
CA SER A 29 19.25 -15.68 -21.65
C SER A 29 19.92 -14.74 -22.67
N LEU A 30 19.72 -13.42 -22.55
CA LEU A 30 20.29 -12.44 -23.49
C LEU A 30 21.79 -12.31 -23.24
N LYS A 31 22.59 -12.84 -24.18
CA LYS A 31 24.05 -12.71 -24.18
C LYS A 31 24.55 -12.16 -25.51
N CYS A 32 25.61 -11.37 -25.46
CA CYS A 32 26.35 -10.96 -26.64
C CYS A 32 26.89 -12.20 -27.35
N LYS A 33 26.60 -12.36 -28.64
CA LYS A 33 27.06 -13.50 -29.44
C LYS A 33 28.58 -13.58 -29.66
N LYS A 34 29.31 -12.49 -29.39
CA LYS A 34 30.77 -12.43 -29.56
C LYS A 34 31.56 -12.70 -28.28
N CYS A 35 31.13 -12.13 -27.14
CA CYS A 35 31.86 -12.24 -25.88
C CYS A 35 31.05 -12.82 -24.71
N GLY A 36 29.77 -13.14 -24.90
CA GLY A 36 28.92 -13.70 -23.87
C GLY A 36 28.42 -12.70 -22.81
N ALA A 37 28.76 -11.41 -22.92
CA ALA A 37 28.29 -10.36 -22.01
C ALA A 37 26.76 -10.37 -21.88
N GLY A 38 26.24 -10.38 -20.65
CA GLY A 38 24.81 -10.45 -20.35
C GLY A 38 24.14 -9.08 -20.25
N ALA A 39 22.82 -9.09 -20.02
CA ALA A 39 22.06 -7.89 -19.69
C ALA A 39 22.70 -7.10 -18.52
N PRO A 40 22.60 -5.75 -18.50
CA PRO A 40 21.83 -4.92 -19.43
C PRO A 40 22.56 -4.53 -20.72
N ASP A 41 23.84 -4.87 -20.89
CA ASP A 41 24.64 -4.45 -22.06
C ASP A 41 24.50 -5.41 -23.25
N VAL A 42 23.26 -5.59 -23.73
CA VAL A 42 22.96 -6.41 -24.91
C VAL A 42 21.97 -5.69 -25.81
N TRP A 43 22.39 -5.48 -27.06
CA TRP A 43 21.68 -4.73 -28.08
C TRP A 43 21.36 -5.63 -29.28
N ASN A 44 20.12 -5.60 -29.71
CA ASN A 44 19.64 -6.27 -30.90
C ASN A 44 19.71 -5.33 -32.09
N CYS A 45 20.25 -5.80 -33.22
CA CYS A 45 20.21 -5.06 -34.48
C CYS A 45 18.80 -5.11 -35.09
N LEU A 46 18.27 -3.95 -35.51
CA LEU A 46 16.93 -3.81 -36.08
C LEU A 46 16.91 -3.60 -37.59
N ASP A 47 18.08 -3.50 -38.24
CA ASP A 47 18.15 -3.33 -39.68
C ASP A 47 17.89 -4.64 -40.43
N ASN A 48 16.94 -4.57 -41.37
CA ASN A 48 16.57 -5.66 -42.26
C ASN A 48 16.99 -5.36 -43.70
N SER A 49 17.67 -6.32 -44.32
CA SER A 49 17.68 -6.45 -45.78
C SER A 49 16.37 -7.13 -46.22
N PRO A 50 15.80 -6.84 -47.40
CA PRO A 50 14.55 -7.44 -47.89
C PRO A 50 14.52 -8.98 -47.93
N TYR A 51 15.65 -9.66 -47.73
CA TYR A 51 15.76 -11.12 -47.77
C TYR A 51 16.33 -11.77 -46.49
N ASN A 52 16.70 -11.00 -45.45
CA ASN A 52 17.18 -11.58 -44.19
C ASN A 52 17.15 -10.56 -43.02
N THR A 53 16.58 -10.96 -41.88
CA THR A 53 16.65 -10.19 -40.63
C THR A 53 18.01 -10.36 -39.99
N CYS A 54 18.69 -9.29 -39.59
CA CYS A 54 20.00 -9.39 -38.95
C CYS A 54 19.88 -10.01 -37.55
N PRO A 55 20.44 -11.20 -37.26
CA PRO A 55 20.25 -11.87 -35.97
C PRO A 55 21.25 -11.41 -34.91
N ALA A 56 21.88 -10.25 -35.09
CA ALA A 56 22.98 -9.79 -34.26
C ALA A 56 22.47 -9.32 -32.89
N MET A 57 23.03 -9.92 -31.83
CA MET A 57 22.86 -9.52 -30.44
C MET A 57 24.24 -9.26 -29.85
N LEU A 58 24.55 -8.01 -29.52
CA LEU A 58 25.90 -7.55 -29.27
C LEU A 58 25.96 -6.61 -28.06
N CYS A 59 27.03 -6.65 -27.28
CA CYS A 59 27.30 -5.62 -26.30
C CYS A 59 27.77 -4.32 -26.96
N SER A 60 27.79 -3.22 -26.21
CA SER A 60 28.11 -1.88 -26.74
C SER A 60 29.43 -1.82 -27.52
N GLU A 61 30.48 -2.50 -27.05
CA GLU A 61 31.79 -2.55 -27.73
C GLU A 61 31.73 -3.26 -29.10
N HIS A 62 30.95 -4.35 -29.19
CA HIS A 62 30.80 -5.10 -30.43
C HIS A 62 29.79 -4.49 -31.38
N LEU A 63 28.86 -3.69 -30.84
CA LEU A 63 27.84 -2.97 -31.57
C LEU A 63 28.45 -1.97 -32.56
N GLU A 64 29.45 -1.20 -32.11
CA GLU A 64 30.14 -0.21 -32.95
C GLU A 64 30.79 -0.83 -34.19
N ASN A 65 31.48 -1.95 -34.00
CA ASN A 65 32.13 -2.67 -35.09
C ASN A 65 31.11 -3.27 -36.06
N HIS A 66 29.97 -3.76 -35.54
CA HIS A 66 28.89 -4.28 -36.37
C HIS A 66 28.22 -3.17 -37.18
N ALA A 67 27.95 -2.03 -36.57
CA ALA A 67 27.38 -0.85 -37.24
C ALA A 67 28.26 -0.37 -38.40
N LYS A 68 29.58 -0.25 -38.15
CA LYS A 68 30.54 0.18 -39.17
C LYS A 68 30.67 -0.84 -40.32
N ASN A 69 30.78 -2.13 -40.00
CA ASN A 69 31.05 -3.16 -41.01
C ASN A 69 29.84 -3.54 -41.86
N ARG A 70 28.63 -3.46 -41.27
CA ARG A 70 27.38 -3.82 -41.96
C ARG A 70 26.61 -2.62 -42.49
N ASN A 71 27.04 -1.40 -42.15
CA ASN A 71 26.29 -0.17 -42.39
C ASN A 71 24.89 -0.21 -41.77
N HIS A 72 24.76 -0.88 -40.62
CA HIS A 72 23.53 -0.99 -39.86
C HIS A 72 23.47 0.16 -38.84
N THR A 73 22.36 0.88 -38.86
CA THR A 73 22.16 2.15 -38.19
C THR A 73 21.33 2.02 -36.91
N LEU A 74 20.48 0.99 -36.77
CA LEU A 74 19.46 0.95 -35.72
C LEU A 74 19.59 -0.27 -34.80
N TYR A 75 19.53 -0.02 -33.50
CA TYR A 75 19.70 -1.03 -32.46
C TYR A 75 18.74 -0.81 -31.29
N PHE A 76 18.33 -1.90 -30.65
CA PHE A 76 17.41 -1.89 -29.52
C PHE A 76 17.93 -2.71 -28.35
N ASN A 77 17.90 -2.13 -27.16
CA ASN A 77 18.24 -2.81 -25.93
C ASN A 77 16.96 -3.23 -25.20
N ILE A 78 16.77 -4.55 -25.05
CA ILE A 78 15.58 -5.12 -24.43
C ILE A 78 15.56 -4.86 -22.91
N SER A 79 16.73 -4.76 -22.27
CA SER A 79 16.86 -4.59 -20.81
C SER A 79 16.57 -3.17 -20.36
N THR A 80 16.94 -2.19 -21.18
CA THR A 80 16.75 -0.75 -20.90
C THR A 80 15.60 -0.12 -21.70
N LEU A 81 15.02 -0.87 -22.65
CA LEU A 81 14.06 -0.40 -23.65
C LEU A 81 14.53 0.78 -24.51
N THR A 82 15.85 1.01 -24.58
CA THR A 82 16.43 2.12 -25.34
C THR A 82 16.66 1.72 -26.79
N THR A 83 16.32 2.63 -27.70
CA THR A 83 16.71 2.49 -29.12
C THR A 83 17.86 3.45 -29.39
N PHE A 84 18.90 2.96 -30.05
CA PHE A 84 20.06 3.76 -30.44
C PHE A 84 20.23 3.78 -31.95
N CYS A 85 20.37 4.98 -32.50
CA CYS A 85 20.69 5.19 -33.92
C CYS A 85 22.13 5.69 -34.07
N PHE A 86 23.02 4.89 -34.68
CA PHE A 86 24.42 5.25 -34.90
C PHE A 86 24.60 6.43 -35.87
N GLN A 87 23.68 6.59 -36.83
CA GLN A 87 23.77 7.66 -37.82
C GLN A 87 23.30 9.01 -37.27
N CYS A 88 22.26 9.01 -36.44
CA CYS A 88 21.77 10.23 -35.80
C CYS A 88 22.46 10.54 -34.47
N LYS A 89 23.23 9.58 -33.90
CA LYS A 89 23.78 9.63 -32.54
C LYS A 89 22.72 9.97 -31.48
N LEU A 90 21.50 9.52 -31.71
CA LEU A 90 20.37 9.73 -30.81
C LEU A 90 20.08 8.41 -30.10
N SER A 91 20.09 8.45 -28.77
CA SER A 91 19.43 7.49 -27.90
C SER A 91 18.02 8.01 -27.62
N ASP A 92 17.00 7.27 -28.04
CA ASP A 92 15.62 7.57 -27.68
C ASP A 92 15.18 6.60 -26.57
N VAL A 93 14.99 7.15 -25.37
CA VAL A 93 14.47 6.43 -24.20
C VAL A 93 12.93 6.38 -24.23
N ASN A 94 12.30 7.06 -25.19
CA ASN A 94 10.85 7.30 -25.23
C ASN A 94 10.20 6.93 -26.55
N CYS A 95 10.74 5.90 -27.22
CA CYS A 95 10.13 5.46 -28.46
C CYS A 95 8.83 4.72 -28.15
N LEU A 96 7.71 5.34 -28.52
CA LEU A 96 6.38 4.71 -28.72
C LEU A 96 6.46 3.39 -29.54
N PHE A 97 7.60 3.22 -30.22
CA PHE A 97 8.06 2.10 -31.02
C PHE A 97 8.57 0.89 -30.20
N SER A 98 9.31 1.10 -29.11
CA SER A 98 9.77 0.05 -28.16
C SER A 98 8.59 -0.66 -27.48
N TYR A 99 7.49 0.08 -27.27
CA TYR A 99 6.24 -0.39 -26.68
C TYR A 99 5.53 -1.45 -27.54
N ARG A 100 5.46 -1.28 -28.87
CA ARG A 100 4.74 -2.21 -29.76
C ARG A 100 5.43 -3.57 -29.92
N MET A 101 6.72 -3.66 -29.55
CA MET A 101 7.57 -4.83 -29.76
C MET A 101 7.53 -5.83 -28.59
N PHE A 102 7.29 -5.37 -27.36
CA PHE A 102 7.38 -6.20 -26.17
C PHE A 102 6.33 -5.86 -25.10
N ASP A 103 5.04 -5.89 -25.46
CA ASP A 103 3.93 -5.59 -24.54
C ASP A 103 4.08 -6.36 -23.20
N SER A 104 4.43 -7.65 -23.23
CA SER A 104 4.63 -8.44 -22.00
C SER A 104 5.83 -8.01 -21.14
N ILE A 105 6.94 -7.55 -21.74
CA ILE A 105 8.14 -7.11 -21.00
C ILE A 105 7.95 -5.69 -20.51
N ALA A 106 7.42 -4.79 -21.35
CA ALA A 106 7.04 -3.43 -20.98
C ALA A 106 6.02 -3.42 -19.82
N GLU A 107 5.06 -4.36 -19.81
CA GLU A 107 4.16 -4.57 -18.68
C GLU A 107 4.87 -5.08 -17.42
N SER A 108 5.84 -6.00 -17.55
CA SER A 108 6.59 -6.54 -16.40
C SER A 108 7.47 -5.49 -15.72
N ILE A 109 7.96 -4.49 -16.49
CA ILE A 109 8.77 -3.38 -16.00
C ILE A 109 7.96 -2.08 -15.79
N GLY A 110 6.64 -2.11 -16.04
CA GLY A 110 5.70 -1.06 -15.65
C GLY A 110 5.56 0.14 -16.59
N TYR A 111 5.77 0.01 -17.90
CA TYR A 111 5.62 1.08 -18.91
C TYR A 111 4.40 0.84 -19.82
N HIS A 112 3.55 1.87 -20.05
CA HIS A 112 2.28 1.76 -20.82
C HIS A 112 2.05 2.96 -21.77
N ASP A 113 1.42 2.74 -22.94
CA ASP A 113 1.10 3.77 -23.96
C ASP A 113 0.03 4.79 -23.48
N PRO A 114 0.40 6.08 -23.33
CA PRO A 114 -0.54 7.14 -22.94
C PRO A 114 -1.67 7.37 -23.97
N LYS A 115 -1.46 7.06 -25.26
CA LYS A 115 -2.43 7.34 -26.33
C LYS A 115 -3.59 6.34 -26.35
N LYS A 116 -3.38 5.07 -25.99
CA LYS A 116 -4.47 4.08 -25.76
C LYS A 116 -5.23 4.31 -24.45
N ARG A 117 -4.55 4.82 -23.42
CA ARG A 117 -5.15 5.18 -22.12
C ARG A 117 -6.27 6.22 -22.26
N ASN A 118 -6.13 7.10 -23.24
CA ASN A 118 -7.10 8.15 -23.56
C ASN A 118 -8.50 7.60 -23.95
N LYS A 119 -8.62 6.33 -24.39
CA LYS A 119 -9.87 5.73 -24.89
C LYS A 119 -10.54 4.69 -23.99
N ARG A 120 -9.88 4.13 -22.96
CA ARG A 120 -10.42 2.96 -22.25
C ARG A 120 -10.86 3.32 -20.83
N LEU A 121 -12.12 3.73 -20.73
CA LEU A 121 -12.85 3.90 -19.48
C LEU A 121 -13.22 2.52 -18.92
N THR A 122 -12.82 2.20 -17.68
CA THR A 122 -13.08 0.89 -17.09
C THR A 122 -14.24 0.91 -16.10
N GLY A 123 -15.31 0.19 -16.41
CA GLY A 123 -16.42 -0.05 -15.49
C GLY A 123 -16.21 -1.29 -14.60
N LEU A 124 -16.96 -1.36 -13.51
CA LEU A 124 -17.02 -2.53 -12.62
C LEU A 124 -18.38 -3.22 -12.74
N LYS A 125 -18.39 -4.53 -12.92
CA LYS A 125 -19.64 -5.30 -12.99
C LYS A 125 -20.36 -5.23 -11.63
N ASN A 126 -21.64 -4.87 -11.64
CA ASN A 126 -22.49 -5.01 -10.46
C ASN A 126 -22.84 -6.49 -10.26
N LEU A 127 -22.56 -7.02 -9.06
CA LEU A 127 -22.81 -8.42 -8.69
C LEU A 127 -24.12 -8.60 -7.89
N GLY A 128 -25.02 -7.63 -7.99
CA GLY A 128 -26.35 -7.61 -7.36
C GLY A 128 -26.58 -6.28 -6.65
N ASN A 129 -25.86 -6.06 -5.56
CA ASN A 129 -25.92 -4.84 -4.74
C ASN A 129 -24.51 -4.29 -4.43
N THR A 130 -23.55 -4.47 -5.33
CA THR A 130 -22.14 -4.08 -5.10
C THR A 130 -21.82 -2.65 -5.55
N CYS A 131 -22.83 -1.80 -5.77
CA CYS A 131 -22.62 -0.44 -6.23
C CYS A 131 -21.80 0.40 -5.23
N TYR A 132 -22.01 0.22 -3.91
CA TYR A 132 -21.23 0.87 -2.85
C TYR A 132 -19.73 0.52 -2.92
N ILE A 133 -19.41 -0.77 -3.13
CA ILE A 133 -18.04 -1.25 -3.35
C ILE A 133 -17.48 -0.67 -4.64
N ASN A 134 -18.24 -0.77 -5.74
CA ASN A 134 -17.78 -0.34 -7.06
C ASN A 134 -17.42 1.15 -7.06
N THR A 135 -18.25 2.01 -6.49
CA THR A 135 -17.96 3.45 -6.38
C THR A 135 -16.75 3.72 -5.50
N ALA A 136 -16.63 3.04 -4.36
CA ALA A 136 -15.49 3.19 -3.46
C ALA A 136 -14.18 2.78 -4.13
N LEU A 137 -14.14 1.63 -4.81
CA LEU A 137 -12.96 1.15 -5.52
C LEU A 137 -12.53 2.09 -6.65
N GLN A 138 -13.49 2.67 -7.38
CA GLN A 138 -13.19 3.64 -8.45
C GLN A 138 -12.57 4.93 -7.89
N CYS A 139 -13.04 5.40 -6.74
CA CYS A 139 -12.48 6.56 -6.05
C CYS A 139 -11.09 6.27 -5.46
N ILE A 140 -10.94 5.17 -4.71
CA ILE A 140 -9.67 4.79 -4.07
C ILE A 140 -8.59 4.51 -5.14
N ALA A 141 -8.94 3.86 -6.25
CA ALA A 141 -7.98 3.56 -7.32
C ALA A 141 -7.43 4.81 -8.02
N ARG A 142 -8.05 5.98 -7.81
CA ARG A 142 -7.61 7.29 -8.32
C ARG A 142 -6.87 8.15 -7.31
N MET A 143 -6.76 7.70 -6.07
CA MET A 143 -5.87 8.32 -5.09
C MET A 143 -4.43 8.07 -5.54
N LEU A 144 -3.76 9.11 -6.05
CA LEU A 144 -2.45 9.00 -6.70
C LEU A 144 -1.38 8.31 -5.82
N PRO A 145 -1.25 8.59 -4.51
CA PRO A 145 -0.35 7.85 -3.62
C PRO A 145 -0.62 6.34 -3.59
N ILE A 146 -1.88 5.96 -3.40
CA ILE A 146 -2.29 4.55 -3.30
C ILE A 146 -2.08 3.84 -4.64
N GLN A 147 -2.50 4.47 -5.73
CA GLN A 147 -2.37 3.95 -7.08
C GLN A 147 -0.90 3.73 -7.46
N THR A 148 -0.04 4.71 -7.16
CA THR A 148 1.40 4.66 -7.44
C THR A 148 2.07 3.58 -6.60
N TYR A 149 1.70 3.49 -5.33
CA TYR A 149 2.22 2.48 -4.42
C TYR A 149 1.86 1.07 -4.90
N LEU A 150 0.57 0.75 -5.05
CA LEU A 150 0.12 -0.60 -5.40
C LEU A 150 0.60 -1.07 -6.78
N ARG A 151 0.81 -0.15 -7.73
CA ARG A 151 1.39 -0.47 -9.04
C ARG A 151 2.85 -0.90 -8.92
N ASN A 152 3.60 -0.25 -8.05
CA ASN A 152 5.05 -0.35 -8.04
C ASN A 152 5.63 -1.16 -6.87
N ASP A 153 4.82 -1.46 -5.85
CA ASP A 153 5.25 -2.15 -4.63
C ASP A 153 5.96 -3.48 -4.94
N PRO A 154 7.26 -3.62 -4.57
CA PRO A 154 8.03 -4.85 -4.76
C PRO A 154 7.59 -5.98 -3.82
N PHE A 155 7.15 -5.68 -2.59
CA PHE A 155 6.72 -6.70 -1.64
C PHE A 155 5.59 -7.57 -2.21
N LEU A 156 4.61 -6.94 -2.84
CA LEU A 156 3.52 -7.61 -3.53
C LEU A 156 3.96 -8.27 -4.86
N LYS A 157 5.14 -7.93 -5.40
CA LYS A 157 5.68 -8.59 -6.63
C LYS A 157 6.39 -9.90 -6.32
N TYR A 158 7.13 -9.98 -5.21
CA TYR A 158 8.10 -11.06 -4.98
C TYR A 158 7.75 -12.01 -3.81
N ASN A 159 6.93 -11.59 -2.83
CA ASN A 159 6.56 -12.42 -1.68
C ASN A 159 5.22 -13.15 -1.87
N LEU A 160 5.05 -13.89 -2.97
CA LEU A 160 3.84 -14.67 -3.22
C LEU A 160 3.89 -16.01 -2.46
N ASN A 161 3.67 -15.97 -1.14
CA ASN A 161 3.15 -17.14 -0.46
C ASN A 161 1.65 -17.29 -0.82
N LYS A 162 1.16 -18.52 -1.04
CA LYS A 162 -0.25 -18.78 -1.40
C LYS A 162 -1.27 -18.11 -0.46
N SER A 163 -0.90 -17.88 0.80
CA SER A 163 -1.75 -17.20 1.79
C SER A 163 -1.94 -15.69 1.51
N GLU A 164 -0.96 -15.02 0.88
CA GLU A 164 -1.04 -13.57 0.60
C GLU A 164 -1.96 -13.23 -0.57
N GLU A 165 -2.23 -14.19 -1.46
CA GLU A 165 -3.18 -14.04 -2.58
C GLU A 165 -4.61 -13.74 -2.07
N TYR A 166 -4.94 -14.14 -0.84
CA TYR A 166 -6.25 -13.92 -0.23
C TYR A 166 -6.36 -12.58 0.50
N THR A 167 -5.36 -11.70 0.43
CA THR A 167 -5.46 -10.38 1.10
C THR A 167 -6.27 -9.40 0.25
N LEU A 168 -7.03 -8.49 0.89
CA LEU A 168 -7.81 -7.48 0.16
C LEU A 168 -6.92 -6.55 -0.66
N ILE A 169 -5.77 -6.15 -0.10
CA ILE A 169 -4.79 -5.32 -0.80
C ILE A 169 -4.25 -5.98 -2.07
N TYR A 170 -4.01 -7.29 -2.06
CA TYR A 170 -3.58 -8.04 -3.25
C TYR A 170 -4.69 -8.08 -4.29
N GLN A 171 -5.91 -8.44 -3.91
CA GLN A 171 -7.05 -8.48 -4.82
C GLN A 171 -7.35 -7.10 -5.43
N PHE A 172 -7.22 -6.03 -4.64
CA PHE A 172 -7.38 -4.66 -5.13
C PHE A 172 -6.24 -4.24 -6.07
N ARG A 173 -4.99 -4.64 -5.79
CA ARG A 173 -3.87 -4.43 -6.70
C ARG A 173 -4.11 -5.10 -8.06
N GLU A 174 -4.69 -6.29 -8.10
CA GLU A 174 -5.05 -6.95 -9.36
C GLU A 174 -6.14 -6.18 -10.13
N ILE A 175 -7.10 -5.58 -9.42
CA ILE A 175 -8.08 -4.66 -10.03
C ILE A 175 -7.37 -3.41 -10.59
N ILE A 176 -6.46 -2.79 -9.84
CA ILE A 176 -5.68 -1.64 -10.29
C ILE A 176 -4.86 -1.98 -11.54
N LYS A 177 -4.16 -3.12 -11.57
CA LYS A 177 -3.43 -3.57 -12.77
C LYS A 177 -4.34 -3.70 -13.98
N LYS A 178 -5.56 -4.22 -13.81
CA LYS A 178 -6.55 -4.30 -14.89
C LYS A 178 -7.08 -2.92 -15.32
N PHE A 179 -7.26 -1.97 -14.41
CA PHE A 179 -7.54 -0.57 -14.77
C PHE A 179 -6.41 0.01 -15.64
N TRP A 180 -5.15 -0.19 -15.24
CA TRP A 180 -3.98 0.29 -15.96
C TRP A 180 -3.79 -0.37 -17.34
N ARG A 181 -4.07 -1.67 -17.45
CA ARG A 181 -4.09 -2.40 -18.74
C ARG A 181 -5.24 -1.96 -19.65
N GLY A 182 -6.15 -1.12 -19.17
CA GLY A 182 -7.27 -0.61 -19.94
C GLY A 182 -8.28 -1.71 -20.27
N HIS A 183 -8.61 -2.58 -19.32
CA HIS A 183 -9.80 -3.43 -19.47
C HIS A 183 -11.04 -2.54 -19.52
N ILE A 184 -12.03 -2.87 -20.36
CA ILE A 184 -13.27 -2.06 -20.44
C ILE A 184 -14.21 -2.36 -19.26
N LEU A 185 -14.26 -3.62 -18.84
CA LEU A 185 -15.11 -4.09 -17.76
C LEU A 185 -14.31 -5.06 -16.89
N ILE A 186 -14.38 -4.87 -15.57
CA ILE A 186 -13.76 -5.77 -14.59
C ILE A 186 -14.87 -6.34 -13.70
N SER A 187 -14.82 -7.65 -13.45
CA SER A 187 -15.62 -8.31 -12.41
C SER A 187 -14.83 -8.31 -11.10
N PRO A 188 -15.33 -7.71 -10.02
CA PRO A 188 -14.64 -7.70 -8.72
C PRO A 188 -15.01 -8.92 -7.85
N ASP A 189 -15.42 -10.05 -8.43
CA ASP A 189 -15.96 -11.21 -7.70
C ASP A 189 -15.02 -11.75 -6.61
N ARG A 190 -13.73 -11.96 -6.95
CA ARG A 190 -12.72 -12.40 -5.98
C ARG A 190 -12.57 -11.43 -4.81
N PHE A 191 -12.57 -10.13 -5.10
CA PHE A 191 -12.45 -9.09 -4.09
C PHE A 191 -13.69 -9.05 -3.17
N VAL A 192 -14.89 -9.10 -3.74
CA VAL A 192 -16.16 -9.11 -2.97
C VAL A 192 -16.27 -10.37 -2.10
N ASN A 193 -15.90 -11.54 -2.63
CA ASN A 193 -15.88 -12.78 -1.85
C ASN A 193 -14.89 -12.69 -0.68
N GLN A 194 -13.73 -12.05 -0.90
CA GLN A 194 -12.73 -11.90 0.15
C GLN A 194 -13.20 -10.96 1.27
N ILE A 195 -13.90 -9.87 0.94
CA ILE A 195 -14.52 -9.01 1.96
C ILE A 195 -15.52 -9.79 2.79
N TYR A 196 -16.39 -10.57 2.14
CA TYR A 196 -17.37 -11.39 2.85
C TYR A 196 -16.72 -12.40 3.81
N CYS A 197 -15.59 -13.00 3.43
CA CYS A 197 -14.82 -13.88 4.32
C CYS A 197 -14.26 -13.17 5.55
N LEU A 198 -13.93 -11.88 5.44
CA LEU A 198 -13.38 -11.08 6.54
C LEU A 198 -14.47 -10.46 7.42
N SER A 199 -15.58 -10.05 6.80
CA SER A 199 -16.74 -9.46 7.48
C SER A 199 -18.03 -10.02 6.86
N PRO A 200 -18.69 -10.98 7.54
CA PRO A 200 -19.91 -11.61 7.05
C PRO A 200 -21.07 -10.63 6.76
N ASP A 201 -21.06 -9.45 7.36
CA ASP A 201 -22.06 -8.39 7.12
C ASP A 201 -22.05 -7.92 5.64
N TYR A 202 -20.91 -8.05 4.96
CA TYR A 202 -20.74 -7.74 3.53
C TYR A 202 -21.16 -8.89 2.60
N LYS A 203 -22.16 -9.68 3.03
CA LYS A 203 -22.71 -10.79 2.25
C LYS A 203 -23.04 -10.37 0.81
N PRO A 204 -22.66 -11.17 -0.20
CA PRO A 204 -23.01 -10.85 -1.58
C PRO A 204 -24.51 -10.59 -1.75
N LYS A 205 -24.84 -9.55 -2.53
CA LYS A 205 -26.22 -9.09 -2.78
C LYS A 205 -26.90 -8.40 -1.59
N THR A 206 -26.21 -8.02 -0.53
CA THR A 206 -26.74 -7.06 0.46
C THR A 206 -26.36 -5.63 0.08
N GLN A 207 -27.17 -4.66 0.50
CA GLN A 207 -26.81 -3.23 0.42
C GLN A 207 -26.09 -2.85 1.70
N GLN A 208 -25.03 -2.05 1.58
CA GLN A 208 -24.25 -1.53 2.69
C GLN A 208 -23.83 -0.08 2.41
N ASP A 209 -23.28 0.57 3.43
CA ASP A 209 -22.83 1.95 3.32
C ASP A 209 -21.47 2.08 2.63
N ALA A 210 -21.39 2.97 1.63
CA ALA A 210 -20.15 3.19 0.89
C ALA A 210 -19.03 3.85 1.72
N GLN A 211 -19.38 4.70 2.68
CA GLN A 211 -18.40 5.37 3.54
C GLN A 211 -17.82 4.39 4.55
N GLU A 212 -18.67 3.59 5.20
CA GLU A 212 -18.21 2.54 6.11
C GLU A 212 -17.26 1.56 5.38
N PHE A 213 -17.63 1.15 4.16
CA PHE A 213 -16.78 0.30 3.34
C PHE A 213 -15.41 0.94 3.05
N ILE A 214 -15.37 2.23 2.67
CA ILE A 214 -14.10 2.95 2.40
C ILE A 214 -13.21 2.93 3.65
N ARG A 215 -13.80 3.27 4.81
CA ARG A 215 -13.06 3.31 6.08
C ARG A 215 -12.48 1.94 6.43
N LEU A 216 -13.32 0.90 6.47
CA LEU A 216 -12.87 -0.45 6.80
C LEU A 216 -11.81 -0.96 5.83
N PHE A 217 -11.97 -0.69 4.54
CA PHE A 217 -11.02 -1.14 3.53
C PHE A 217 -9.67 -0.41 3.61
N LEU A 218 -9.68 0.91 3.81
CA LEU A 218 -8.45 1.69 4.01
C LEU A 218 -7.74 1.30 5.32
N ASP A 219 -8.49 1.06 6.41
CA ASP A 219 -7.95 0.61 7.70
C ASP A 219 -7.32 -0.79 7.61
N ASP A 220 -7.94 -1.72 6.87
CA ASP A 220 -7.35 -3.05 6.60
C ASP A 220 -6.04 -2.94 5.80
N MET A 221 -6.04 -2.15 4.72
CA MET A 221 -4.84 -1.90 3.93
C MET A 221 -3.73 -1.25 4.76
N ASP A 222 -4.06 -0.23 5.56
CA ASP A 222 -3.13 0.45 6.44
C ASP A 222 -2.52 -0.54 7.45
N SER A 223 -3.36 -1.31 8.14
CA SER A 223 -2.95 -2.32 9.12
C SER A 223 -2.09 -3.41 8.50
N TYR A 224 -2.41 -3.86 7.29
CA TYR A 224 -1.60 -4.82 6.55
C TYR A 224 -0.20 -4.27 6.26
N LEU A 225 -0.12 -3.07 5.69
CA LEU A 225 1.16 -2.45 5.31
C LEU A 225 2.02 -2.11 6.53
N GLN A 226 1.42 -1.64 7.63
CA GLN A 226 2.15 -1.38 8.86
C GLN A 226 2.72 -2.65 9.48
N ARG A 227 1.94 -3.75 9.54
CA ARG A 227 2.44 -5.05 10.03
C ARG A 227 3.59 -5.58 9.19
N LYS A 228 3.56 -5.38 7.87
CA LYS A 228 4.61 -5.85 6.96
C LYS A 228 5.87 -5.00 6.99
N THR A 229 5.74 -3.69 7.16
CA THR A 229 6.88 -2.74 7.07
C THR A 229 7.42 -2.32 8.44
N GLY A 230 6.66 -2.53 9.52
CA GLY A 230 6.98 -2.03 10.86
C GLY A 230 6.95 -0.50 10.98
N LYS A 231 6.39 0.20 9.99
CA LYS A 231 6.43 1.66 9.86
C LYS A 231 5.06 2.20 9.45
N ARG A 232 4.88 3.52 9.57
CA ARG A 232 3.70 4.24 9.06
C ARG A 232 3.56 3.95 7.56
N SER A 233 2.37 3.51 7.15
CA SER A 233 2.13 3.13 5.75
C SER A 233 1.89 4.34 4.86
N ILE A 234 1.95 4.15 3.54
CA ILE A 234 1.53 5.18 2.56
C ILE A 234 0.08 5.64 2.78
N ILE A 235 -0.80 4.78 3.30
CA ILE A 235 -2.20 5.11 3.60
C ILE A 235 -2.22 6.10 4.76
N SER A 236 -1.55 5.78 5.86
CA SER A 236 -1.43 6.66 7.03
C SER A 236 -0.75 7.98 6.72
N GLU A 237 0.25 8.00 5.84
CA GLU A 237 0.94 9.24 5.46
C GLU A 237 0.09 10.11 4.51
N SER A 238 -0.71 9.50 3.64
CA SER A 238 -1.51 10.23 2.66
C SER A 238 -2.84 10.74 3.23
N LEU A 239 -3.48 9.98 4.11
CA LEU A 239 -4.87 10.21 4.53
C LEU A 239 -5.02 10.73 5.96
N LYS A 240 -4.06 10.48 6.85
CA LYS A 240 -4.21 10.89 8.26
C LYS A 240 -3.74 12.33 8.47
N GLY A 241 -4.66 13.19 8.87
CA GLY A 241 -4.38 14.51 9.43
C GLY A 241 -4.40 14.50 10.96
N THR A 242 -4.21 15.67 11.57
CA THR A 242 -4.29 15.85 13.02
C THR A 242 -5.21 17.02 13.36
N LEU A 243 -6.20 16.79 14.22
CA LEU A 243 -7.02 17.81 14.86
C LEU A 243 -6.44 18.15 16.24
N ARG A 244 -6.50 19.43 16.58
CA ARG A 244 -6.24 19.96 17.92
C ARG A 244 -7.59 20.34 18.52
N CYS A 245 -7.98 19.65 19.58
CA CYS A 245 -9.16 19.94 20.38
C CYS A 245 -8.75 20.79 21.58
N GLU A 246 -9.38 21.95 21.76
CA GLU A 246 -9.19 22.83 22.91
C GLU A 246 -10.48 22.89 23.71
N ILE A 247 -10.40 22.61 25.00
CA ILE A 247 -11.55 22.67 25.93
C ILE A 247 -11.23 23.68 27.02
N LYS A 248 -11.99 24.77 27.04
CA LYS A 248 -11.86 25.84 28.04
C LYS A 248 -12.87 25.65 29.16
N CYS A 249 -12.39 25.39 30.36
CA CYS A 249 -13.22 25.29 31.57
C CYS A 249 -13.84 26.65 31.92
N HIS A 250 -15.13 26.70 32.20
CA HIS A 250 -15.79 27.96 32.61
C HIS A 250 -15.53 28.34 34.06
N ASN A 251 -15.24 27.36 34.93
CA ASN A 251 -15.04 27.61 36.36
C ASN A 251 -13.64 28.18 36.66
N CYS A 252 -12.59 27.53 36.15
CA CYS A 252 -11.20 27.94 36.43
C CYS A 252 -10.48 28.57 35.24
N THR A 253 -11.12 28.69 34.07
CA THR A 253 -10.56 29.22 32.82
C THR A 253 -9.38 28.43 32.21
N THR A 254 -9.00 27.31 32.82
CA THR A 254 -7.93 26.43 32.32
C THR A 254 -8.31 25.86 30.94
N VAL A 255 -7.36 25.85 30.02
CA VAL A 255 -7.52 25.29 28.67
C VAL A 255 -6.82 23.94 28.61
N HIS A 256 -7.59 22.89 28.32
CA HIS A 256 -7.11 21.55 28.08
C HIS A 256 -6.97 21.32 26.57
N VAL A 257 -5.80 20.84 26.14
CA VAL A 257 -5.51 20.60 24.72
C VAL A 257 -5.28 19.11 24.51
N LYS A 258 -5.97 18.54 23.52
CA LYS A 258 -5.79 17.16 23.07
C LYS A 258 -5.60 17.12 21.56
N GLU A 259 -4.68 16.30 21.09
CA GLU A 259 -4.45 16.09 19.66
C GLU A 259 -4.93 14.70 19.24
N GLU A 260 -5.65 14.63 18.13
CA GLU A 260 -6.26 13.41 17.61
C GLU A 260 -6.00 13.28 16.11
N GLU A 261 -5.57 12.10 15.66
CA GLU A 261 -5.45 11.81 14.24
C GLU A 261 -6.82 11.50 13.63
N PHE A 262 -7.05 11.94 12.39
CA PHE A 262 -8.27 11.64 11.63
C PHE A 262 -7.92 11.18 10.22
N GLY A 263 -8.62 10.17 9.70
CA GLY A 263 -8.55 9.74 8.29
C GLY A 263 -9.68 10.29 7.43
N GLU A 264 -10.74 10.81 8.07
CA GLU A 264 -11.90 11.43 7.43
C GLU A 264 -12.50 12.49 8.37
N ILE A 265 -13.21 13.47 7.81
CA ILE A 265 -14.02 14.42 8.58
C ILE A 265 -15.49 14.18 8.24
N SER A 266 -16.28 13.82 9.26
CA SER A 266 -17.72 13.60 9.11
C SER A 266 -18.50 14.84 9.52
N LEU A 267 -19.04 15.58 8.55
CA LEU A 267 -19.75 16.84 8.75
C LEU A 267 -21.26 16.64 8.84
N ALA A 268 -21.89 17.30 9.80
CA ALA A 268 -23.35 17.45 9.81
C ALA A 268 -23.76 18.43 8.70
N VAL A 269 -24.89 18.18 8.06
CA VAL A 269 -25.50 19.13 7.12
C VAL A 269 -26.36 20.09 7.95
N PRO A 270 -26.04 21.40 7.99
CA PRO A 270 -26.78 22.37 8.77
C PRO A 270 -28.25 22.46 8.35
N GLU A 271 -29.11 22.84 9.30
CA GLU A 271 -30.52 23.10 9.02
C GLU A 271 -30.71 24.43 8.29
N THR A 272 -31.88 24.64 7.68
CA THR A 272 -32.14 25.83 6.84
C THR A 272 -31.89 27.16 7.56
N GLU A 273 -32.24 27.24 8.84
CA GLU A 273 -32.05 28.43 9.67
C GLU A 273 -30.55 28.69 9.89
N GLU A 274 -29.79 27.66 10.27
CA GLU A 274 -28.33 27.72 10.46
C GLU A 274 -27.60 28.12 9.16
N VAL A 275 -28.02 27.59 8.01
CA VAL A 275 -27.41 27.97 6.70
C VAL A 275 -27.52 29.47 6.48
N SER A 276 -28.64 30.09 6.86
CA SER A 276 -28.86 31.53 6.68
C SER A 276 -27.94 32.36 7.58
N GLU A 277 -27.68 31.91 8.81
CA GLU A 277 -26.76 32.55 9.75
C GLU A 277 -25.29 32.43 9.32
N LEU A 278 -24.95 31.33 8.65
CA LEU A 278 -23.58 31.02 8.20
C LEU A 278 -23.23 31.64 6.83
N ALA A 279 -24.24 32.04 6.05
CA ALA A 279 -24.09 32.47 4.66
C ALA A 279 -23.06 33.59 4.46
N GLU A 280 -23.06 34.63 5.30
CA GLU A 280 -22.11 35.74 5.16
C GLU A 280 -20.65 35.26 5.27
N LYS A 281 -20.37 34.39 6.25
CA LYS A 281 -19.03 33.84 6.48
C LYS A 281 -18.65 32.87 5.36
N SER A 282 -19.55 31.98 4.97
CA SER A 282 -19.27 30.97 3.95
C SER A 282 -19.11 31.55 2.55
N GLU A 283 -19.89 32.57 2.19
CA GLU A 283 -19.77 33.28 0.91
C GLU A 283 -18.41 33.95 0.74
N SER A 284 -17.80 34.46 1.82
CA SER A 284 -16.48 35.09 1.73
C SER A 284 -15.37 34.12 1.27
N LEU A 285 -15.58 32.81 1.42
CA LEU A 285 -14.60 31.75 1.17
C LEU A 285 -14.80 31.03 -0.17
N LEU A 286 -15.97 31.17 -0.77
CA LEU A 286 -16.29 30.58 -2.06
C LEU A 286 -15.58 31.29 -3.21
N GLU A 287 -15.15 30.53 -4.19
CA GLU A 287 -14.68 31.08 -5.47
C GLU A 287 -15.85 31.66 -6.28
N ASN A 288 -15.53 32.58 -7.20
CA ASN A 288 -16.55 33.29 -7.99
C ASN A 288 -17.42 32.34 -8.83
N GLU A 289 -16.86 31.23 -9.31
CA GLU A 289 -17.60 30.23 -10.08
C GLU A 289 -18.65 29.52 -9.23
N ASP A 290 -18.30 29.14 -8.00
CA ASP A 290 -19.23 28.54 -7.04
C ASP A 290 -20.34 29.52 -6.67
N LYS A 291 -20.00 30.78 -6.38
CA LYS A 291 -20.97 31.86 -6.11
C LYS A 291 -21.97 32.02 -7.25
N THR A 292 -21.46 32.06 -8.48
CA THR A 292 -22.27 32.20 -9.69
C THR A 292 -23.20 31.01 -9.87
N TRP A 293 -22.71 29.79 -9.64
CA TRP A 293 -23.52 28.59 -9.72
C TRP A 293 -24.63 28.57 -8.66
N ILE A 294 -24.32 28.86 -7.39
CA ILE A 294 -25.30 28.90 -6.29
C ILE A 294 -26.38 29.95 -6.60
N THR A 295 -25.97 31.15 -7.05
CA THR A 295 -26.88 32.22 -7.44
C THR A 295 -27.81 31.80 -8.58
N LYS A 296 -27.29 31.09 -9.59
CA LYS A 296 -28.08 30.57 -10.71
C LYS A 296 -29.11 29.55 -10.24
N GLN A 297 -28.77 28.66 -9.31
CA GLN A 297 -29.69 27.67 -8.75
C GLN A 297 -30.78 28.30 -7.88
N ASN A 298 -30.41 29.25 -7.02
CA ASN A 298 -31.37 30.01 -6.22
C ASN A 298 -32.35 30.78 -7.12
N ASN A 299 -31.88 31.32 -8.24
CA ASN A 299 -32.69 32.04 -9.23
C ASN A 299 -33.39 31.14 -10.27
N SER A 300 -33.29 29.81 -10.14
CA SER A 300 -33.93 28.86 -11.05
C SER A 300 -35.45 29.07 -11.09
N ILE A 301 -36.04 28.87 -12.27
CA ILE A 301 -37.48 28.99 -12.51
C ILE A 301 -38.26 28.14 -11.50
N PHE A 302 -37.74 26.96 -11.12
CA PHE A 302 -38.39 26.09 -10.16
C PHE A 302 -38.45 26.68 -8.74
N ASN A 303 -37.36 27.29 -8.28
CA ASN A 303 -37.32 27.99 -6.99
C ASN A 303 -38.17 29.26 -7.01
N LYS A 304 -38.16 30.03 -8.12
CA LYS A 304 -39.06 31.17 -8.30
C LYS A 304 -40.54 30.76 -8.25
N ILE A 305 -40.91 29.66 -8.90
CA ILE A 305 -42.27 29.11 -8.86
C ILE A 305 -42.65 28.67 -7.45
N LYS A 306 -41.77 27.99 -6.70
CA LYS A 306 -42.04 27.61 -5.31
C LYS A 306 -42.29 28.83 -4.43
N THR A 307 -41.46 29.87 -4.55
CA THR A 307 -41.65 31.13 -3.82
C THR A 307 -42.98 31.80 -4.18
N ILE A 308 -43.35 31.83 -5.47
CA ILE A 308 -44.66 32.35 -5.93
C ILE A 308 -45.82 31.53 -5.34
N LEU A 309 -45.67 30.22 -5.23
CA LEU A 309 -46.65 29.30 -4.65
C LEU A 309 -46.64 29.30 -3.11
N SER A 310 -45.89 30.20 -2.45
CA SER A 310 -45.69 30.21 -0.98
C SER A 310 -45.17 28.89 -0.40
N LEU A 311 -44.52 28.06 -1.23
CA LEU A 311 -43.80 26.87 -0.80
C LEU A 311 -42.38 27.29 -0.39
N ARG A 312 -41.84 26.68 0.68
CA ARG A 312 -40.46 26.95 1.11
C ARG A 312 -39.50 26.63 -0.05
N PRO A 313 -38.65 27.57 -0.50
CA PRO A 313 -37.65 27.30 -1.51
C PRO A 313 -36.64 26.26 -0.99
N GLU A 314 -36.04 25.49 -1.90
CA GLU A 314 -35.00 24.54 -1.50
C GLU A 314 -33.77 25.32 -1.03
N THR A 315 -33.42 25.17 0.24
CA THR A 315 -32.18 25.71 0.78
C THR A 315 -31.01 24.95 0.18
N ILE A 316 -30.06 25.69 -0.38
CA ILE A 316 -28.77 25.16 -0.85
C ILE A 316 -27.76 25.50 0.22
N ALA A 317 -27.21 24.48 0.88
CA ALA A 317 -26.03 24.64 1.71
C ALA A 317 -24.78 24.55 0.83
N ASN A 318 -23.65 25.02 1.31
CA ASN A 318 -22.34 24.78 0.74
C ASN A 318 -21.43 24.06 1.74
N LEU A 319 -20.32 23.52 1.26
CA LEU A 319 -19.39 22.76 2.09
C LEU A 319 -18.77 23.63 3.20
N TYR A 320 -18.56 24.94 2.97
CA TYR A 320 -18.07 25.84 4.00
C TYR A 320 -19.09 26.06 5.12
N ASP A 321 -20.39 26.08 4.86
CA ASP A 321 -21.41 26.09 5.94
C ASP A 321 -21.21 24.91 6.89
N CYS A 322 -21.02 23.72 6.31
CA CYS A 322 -20.81 22.48 7.07
C CYS A 322 -19.50 22.53 7.87
N LEU A 323 -18.42 23.05 7.28
CA LEU A 323 -17.12 23.17 7.94
C LEU A 323 -17.13 24.25 9.04
N ILE A 324 -17.74 25.41 8.81
CA ILE A 324 -17.87 26.46 9.82
C ILE A 324 -18.68 25.94 11.01
N SER A 325 -19.80 25.27 10.75
CA SER A 325 -20.61 24.62 11.80
C SER A 325 -19.81 23.56 12.59
N PHE A 326 -18.88 22.86 11.95
CA PHE A 326 -18.02 21.88 12.62
C PHE A 326 -16.91 22.52 13.48
N PHE A 327 -16.27 23.58 12.99
CA PHE A 327 -15.13 24.23 13.65
C PHE A 327 -15.50 25.38 14.60
N GLN A 328 -16.77 25.79 14.65
CA GLN A 328 -17.24 26.78 15.61
C GLN A 328 -17.15 26.25 17.05
N PRO A 329 -16.87 27.12 18.04
CA PRO A 329 -16.92 26.73 19.45
C PRO A 329 -18.28 26.15 19.83
N GLN A 330 -18.28 25.02 20.52
CA GLN A 330 -19.48 24.31 21.01
C GLN A 330 -19.51 24.32 22.53
N GLU A 331 -20.68 24.60 23.10
CA GLU A 331 -20.88 24.60 24.55
C GLU A 331 -21.20 23.19 25.07
N LEU A 332 -20.38 22.73 26.03
CA LEU A 332 -20.54 21.48 26.75
C LEU A 332 -21.32 21.76 28.03
N ASN A 333 -22.65 21.88 27.91
CA ASN A 333 -23.52 22.38 28.97
C ASN A 333 -24.70 21.46 29.34
N THR A 334 -24.77 20.26 28.77
CA THR A 334 -25.79 19.25 29.09
C THR A 334 -25.21 18.16 29.98
N GLU A 335 -26.01 17.57 30.87
CA GLU A 335 -25.53 16.53 31.81
C GLU A 335 -24.76 15.38 31.14
N GLY A 336 -25.14 15.04 29.91
CA GLY A 336 -24.51 13.98 29.11
C GLY A 336 -23.18 14.36 28.45
N ASN A 337 -22.84 15.65 28.32
CA ASN A 337 -21.62 16.12 27.64
C ASN A 337 -20.71 17.02 28.49
N LEU A 338 -20.99 17.21 29.79
CA LEU A 338 -20.12 17.95 30.70
C LEU A 338 -18.69 17.39 30.68
N PHE A 339 -17.71 18.30 30.63
CA PHE A 339 -16.30 17.95 30.63
C PHE A 339 -15.76 17.80 32.06
N TYR A 340 -14.97 16.76 32.33
CA TYR A 340 -14.28 16.62 33.60
C TYR A 340 -12.97 17.41 33.60
N CYS A 341 -12.91 18.48 34.38
CA CYS A 341 -11.72 19.33 34.49
C CYS A 341 -10.82 18.83 35.62
N SER A 342 -9.59 18.43 35.29
CA SER A 342 -8.62 17.95 36.28
C SER A 342 -8.15 19.02 37.27
N ALA A 343 -8.25 20.31 36.93
CA ALA A 343 -7.93 21.40 37.84
C ALA A 343 -9.06 21.69 38.85
N CYS A 344 -10.32 21.45 38.45
CA CYS A 344 -11.49 21.60 39.33
C CYS A 344 -11.91 20.30 40.02
N ASP A 345 -11.30 19.17 39.64
CA ASP A 345 -11.65 17.82 40.06
C ASP A 345 -13.17 17.52 39.98
N SER A 346 -13.81 17.99 38.92
CA SER A 346 -15.27 17.90 38.76
C SER A 346 -15.72 18.04 37.31
N LYS A 347 -16.95 17.59 37.03
CA LYS A 347 -17.64 17.85 35.76
C LYS A 347 -18.14 19.29 35.73
N VAL A 348 -17.77 20.02 34.68
CA VAL A 348 -17.98 21.46 34.57
C VAL A 348 -18.52 21.85 33.20
N LEU A 349 -19.17 23.01 33.16
CA LEU A 349 -19.48 23.70 31.90
C LEU A 349 -18.16 24.08 31.21
N SER A 350 -18.08 23.89 29.90
CA SER A 350 -16.87 24.16 29.13
C SER A 350 -17.21 24.49 27.69
N THR A 351 -16.34 25.26 27.04
CA THR A 351 -16.41 25.48 25.59
C THR A 351 -15.37 24.60 24.90
N GLN A 352 -15.79 23.79 23.92
CA GLN A 352 -14.92 22.96 23.09
C GLN A 352 -14.76 23.57 21.70
N GLN A 353 -13.54 23.56 21.17
CA GLN A 353 -13.27 23.98 19.80
C GLN A 353 -12.23 23.07 19.15
N TYR A 354 -12.42 22.79 17.86
CA TYR A 354 -11.45 22.08 17.04
C TYR A 354 -10.69 23.05 16.14
N LYS A 355 -9.43 22.72 15.85
CA LYS A 355 -8.63 23.30 14.77
C LYS A 355 -7.85 22.21 14.07
N ILE A 356 -7.53 22.40 12.80
CA ILE A 356 -6.62 21.51 12.08
C ILE A 356 -5.19 21.87 12.48
N LYS A 357 -4.42 20.88 12.95
CA LYS A 357 -2.99 21.03 13.24
C LYS A 357 -2.13 20.54 12.08
N ALA A 358 -2.54 19.45 11.43
CA ALA A 358 -1.84 18.88 10.29
C ALA A 358 -2.84 18.41 9.23
N PHE A 359 -2.57 18.78 7.98
CA PHE A 359 -3.42 18.48 6.83
C PHE A 359 -2.97 17.20 6.11
N PRO A 360 -3.87 16.26 5.79
CA PRO A 360 -3.53 15.08 4.97
C PRO A 360 -3.28 15.46 3.51
N ASP A 361 -2.66 14.60 2.70
CA ASP A 361 -2.57 14.83 1.25
C ASP A 361 -3.90 14.55 0.54
N ILE A 362 -4.68 13.62 1.09
CA ILE A 362 -6.01 13.25 0.65
C ILE A 362 -6.96 13.47 1.81
N LEU A 363 -7.90 14.39 1.63
CA LEU A 363 -8.94 14.69 2.58
C LEU A 363 -10.24 14.02 2.16
N ILE A 364 -10.72 13.09 2.99
CA ILE A 364 -12.04 12.48 2.83
C ILE A 364 -13.03 13.23 3.72
N ILE A 365 -14.11 13.72 3.10
CA ILE A 365 -15.22 14.37 3.79
C ILE A 365 -16.47 13.50 3.60
N ASN A 366 -17.08 13.11 4.71
CA ASN A 366 -18.36 12.43 4.73
C ASN A 366 -19.46 13.42 5.16
N LEU A 367 -20.55 13.50 4.40
CA LEU A 367 -21.72 14.29 4.79
C LEU A 367 -22.73 13.38 5.49
N LYS A 368 -23.00 13.64 6.77
CA LYS A 368 -23.93 12.87 7.62
C LYS A 368 -25.38 13.06 7.16
N ARG A 369 -25.76 12.39 6.07
CA ARG A 369 -27.08 12.50 5.44
C ARG A 369 -28.16 11.63 6.07
N PHE A 370 -27.87 10.90 7.13
CA PHE A 370 -28.81 10.00 7.78
C PHE A 370 -28.98 10.41 9.24
N LYS A 371 -30.20 10.84 9.61
CA LYS A 371 -30.55 11.12 11.01
C LYS A 371 -31.16 9.86 11.62
N TYR A 372 -30.67 9.47 12.80
CA TYR A 372 -31.30 8.42 13.59
C TYR A 372 -32.59 8.96 14.20
N SER A 373 -33.73 8.43 13.75
CA SER A 373 -35.06 8.66 14.33
C SER A 373 -35.82 7.33 14.30
N TYR A 374 -36.97 7.24 14.97
CA TYR A 374 -37.76 6.00 15.03
C TYR A 374 -38.06 5.39 13.64
N TRP A 375 -38.12 6.22 12.59
CA TRP A 375 -38.32 5.80 11.20
C TRP A 375 -37.09 5.98 10.30
N GLY A 376 -36.05 6.68 10.79
CA GLY A 376 -34.90 7.16 10.00
C GLY A 376 -35.30 8.18 8.93
N SER A 377 -34.51 9.23 8.73
CA SER A 377 -34.71 10.15 7.58
C SER A 377 -33.41 10.48 6.86
N LYS A 378 -33.50 10.58 5.52
CA LYS A 378 -32.39 11.02 4.66
C LYS A 378 -32.48 12.53 4.46
N ILE A 379 -31.38 13.24 4.71
CA ILE A 379 -31.22 14.66 4.45
C ILE A 379 -30.99 14.87 2.95
N SER A 380 -32.00 15.41 2.28
CA SER A 380 -31.99 15.69 0.84
C SER A 380 -31.46 17.07 0.47
N THR A 381 -31.13 17.92 1.45
CA THR A 381 -30.55 19.26 1.24
C THR A 381 -29.34 19.16 0.32
N HIS A 382 -29.35 19.95 -0.75
CA HIS A 382 -28.20 20.02 -1.64
C HIS A 382 -27.05 20.73 -0.91
N VAL A 383 -25.86 20.14 -0.97
CA VAL A 383 -24.63 20.73 -0.42
C VAL A 383 -23.70 20.95 -1.60
N ASN A 384 -23.48 22.21 -1.98
CA ASN A 384 -22.51 22.57 -2.99
C ASN A 384 -21.10 22.19 -2.51
N THR A 385 -20.45 21.29 -3.25
CA THR A 385 -19.06 20.90 -3.01
C THR A 385 -18.15 21.66 -3.98
N PRO A 386 -17.38 22.66 -3.51
CA PRO A 386 -16.57 23.48 -4.40
C PRO A 386 -15.47 22.64 -5.05
N LEU A 387 -15.10 22.97 -6.30
CA LEU A 387 -14.04 22.25 -7.01
C LEU A 387 -12.66 22.51 -6.40
N VAL A 388 -12.48 23.68 -5.81
CA VAL A 388 -11.29 24.10 -5.08
C VAL A 388 -11.70 24.41 -3.64
N LEU A 389 -10.99 23.83 -2.68
CA LEU A 389 -11.30 23.96 -1.26
C LEU A 389 -10.07 24.51 -0.51
N ASN A 390 -10.28 25.60 0.23
CA ASN A 390 -9.27 26.23 1.06
C ASN A 390 -9.63 26.05 2.54
N LEU A 391 -8.73 25.49 3.34
CA LEU A 391 -9.02 25.18 4.74
C LEU A 391 -8.23 26.03 5.75
N GLY A 392 -7.51 27.04 5.27
CA GLY A 392 -6.60 27.83 6.10
C GLY A 392 -7.27 28.50 7.28
N GLN A 393 -8.51 28.97 7.13
CA GLN A 393 -9.24 29.59 8.23
C GLN A 393 -9.58 28.64 9.39
N PHE A 394 -9.48 27.33 9.19
CA PHE A 394 -9.76 26.31 10.20
C PHE A 394 -8.48 25.79 10.85
N SER A 395 -7.34 26.43 10.59
CA SER A 395 -6.01 25.98 10.99
C SER A 395 -5.15 27.15 11.47
N ASP A 396 -4.19 26.83 12.35
CA ASP A 396 -3.13 27.77 12.74
C ASP A 396 -1.82 27.52 11.95
N CYS A 397 -1.81 26.59 10.99
CA CYS A 397 -0.65 26.22 10.17
C CYS A 397 -0.82 26.56 8.68
N ASP A 398 0.17 26.19 7.86
CA ASP A 398 0.17 26.42 6.41
C ASP A 398 -1.17 26.05 5.77
N ASN A 399 -1.64 26.89 4.84
CA ASN A 399 -2.95 26.78 4.21
C ASN A 399 -2.88 26.03 2.87
N PRO A 400 -3.10 24.69 2.83
CA PRO A 400 -3.13 23.97 1.58
C PRO A 400 -4.39 24.27 0.79
N THR A 401 -4.20 24.39 -0.53
CA THR A 401 -5.30 24.36 -1.48
C THR A 401 -5.57 22.91 -1.90
N TYR A 402 -6.82 22.50 -1.79
CA TYR A 402 -7.30 21.19 -2.21
C TYR A 402 -8.14 21.27 -3.47
N TYR A 403 -8.08 20.21 -4.27
CA TYR A 403 -8.86 20.04 -5.48
C TYR A 403 -9.79 18.85 -5.32
N LEU A 404 -11.05 19.02 -5.69
CA LEU A 404 -12.03 17.95 -5.69
C LEU A 404 -11.56 16.87 -6.67
N SER A 405 -11.29 15.69 -6.12
CA SER A 405 -10.81 14.53 -6.88
C SER A 405 -11.92 13.54 -7.17
N SER A 406 -12.86 13.36 -6.24
CA SER A 406 -13.98 12.44 -6.40
C SER A 406 -15.19 12.82 -5.55
N ILE A 407 -16.38 12.49 -6.04
CA ILE A 407 -17.65 12.51 -5.29
C ILE A 407 -18.28 11.13 -5.39
N ILE A 408 -18.73 10.57 -4.27
CA ILE A 408 -19.68 9.47 -4.23
C ILE A 408 -21.04 10.04 -3.90
N GLN A 409 -22.03 9.74 -4.74
CA GLN A 409 -23.41 10.15 -4.61
C GLN A 409 -24.27 8.94 -4.25
N HIS A 410 -25.25 9.14 -3.37
CA HIS A 410 -26.26 8.13 -3.04
C HIS A 410 -27.65 8.59 -3.51
N SER A 411 -28.28 7.83 -4.38
CA SER A 411 -29.67 8.05 -4.84
C SER A 411 -30.60 7.03 -4.18
N GLY A 412 -31.77 7.46 -3.70
CA GLY A 412 -32.75 6.58 -3.04
C GLY A 412 -32.94 6.84 -1.54
N LEU A 413 -33.60 5.90 -0.87
CA LEU A 413 -33.96 5.90 0.55
C LEU A 413 -32.84 5.28 1.40
N ILE A 414 -32.98 5.34 2.73
CA ILE A 414 -31.96 4.83 3.69
C ILE A 414 -31.71 3.33 3.51
N PHE A 415 -32.78 2.53 3.40
CA PHE A 415 -32.69 1.07 3.28
C PHE A 415 -32.58 0.57 1.83
N LYS A 416 -32.73 1.47 0.85
CA LYS A 416 -32.69 1.12 -0.57
C LYS A 416 -32.20 2.28 -1.42
N GLY A 417 -31.04 2.11 -2.04
CA GLY A 417 -30.56 3.08 -3.00
C GLY A 417 -29.52 2.55 -3.97
N HIS A 418 -28.85 3.49 -4.61
CA HIS A 418 -27.83 3.26 -5.63
C HIS A 418 -26.71 4.28 -5.50
N TYR A 419 -25.48 3.79 -5.53
CA TYR A 419 -24.29 4.63 -5.49
C TYR A 419 -23.73 4.85 -6.89
N THR A 420 -23.35 6.09 -7.18
CA THR A 420 -22.59 6.48 -8.38
C THR A 420 -21.42 7.37 -7.98
N ALA A 421 -20.32 7.35 -8.73
CA ALA A 421 -19.17 8.18 -8.45
C ALA A 421 -18.84 9.13 -9.60
N PHE A 422 -18.31 10.30 -9.28
CA PHE A 422 -17.71 11.25 -10.21
C PHE A 422 -16.24 11.38 -9.84
N CYS A 423 -15.31 11.21 -10.78
CA CYS A 423 -13.88 11.32 -10.51
C CYS A 423 -13.19 12.22 -11.53
N LYS A 424 -12.29 13.10 -11.06
CA LYS A 424 -11.42 13.90 -11.92
C LYS A 424 -10.26 13.04 -12.42
N ASP A 425 -10.05 13.10 -13.72
CA ASP A 425 -8.88 12.57 -14.39
C ASP A 425 -7.88 13.72 -14.58
N PHE A 426 -7.00 13.93 -13.61
CA PHE A 426 -6.05 15.06 -13.61
C PHE A 426 -5.04 15.03 -14.76
N GLU A 427 -4.82 13.86 -15.38
CA GLU A 427 -3.88 13.72 -16.50
C GLU A 427 -4.44 14.29 -17.80
N PHE A 428 -5.75 14.07 -18.03
CA PHE A 428 -6.46 14.53 -19.23
C PHE A 428 -7.41 15.70 -18.95
N ASP A 429 -7.41 16.19 -17.70
CA ASP A 429 -8.23 17.30 -17.21
C ASP A 429 -9.75 17.16 -17.47
N ARG A 430 -10.29 15.94 -17.32
CA ARG A 430 -11.71 15.64 -17.58
C ARG A 430 -12.41 15.00 -16.40
N TRP A 431 -13.73 15.09 -16.35
CA TRP A 431 -14.55 14.44 -15.32
C TRP A 431 -15.23 13.19 -15.85
N LEU A 432 -15.20 12.12 -15.06
CA LEU A 432 -15.75 10.82 -15.43
C LEU A 432 -16.81 10.38 -14.42
N GLU A 433 -17.98 9.99 -14.92
CA GLU A 433 -19.06 9.41 -14.14
C GLU A 433 -19.00 7.88 -14.20
N TYR A 434 -18.98 7.25 -13.03
CA TYR A 434 -18.96 5.82 -12.81
C TYR A 434 -20.31 5.36 -12.28
N ASN A 435 -20.98 4.53 -13.07
CA ASN A 435 -22.19 3.83 -12.69
C ASN A 435 -22.02 2.35 -13.02
N ASP A 436 -21.39 1.63 -12.09
CA ASP A 436 -20.97 0.24 -12.24
C ASP A 436 -20.21 0.02 -13.56
N LYS A 437 -20.81 -0.73 -14.49
CA LYS A 437 -20.22 -1.08 -15.79
C LYS A 437 -20.17 0.10 -16.76
N LYS A 438 -20.99 1.12 -16.54
CA LYS A 438 -21.10 2.29 -17.41
C LYS A 438 -20.17 3.38 -16.91
N VAL A 439 -19.26 3.78 -17.78
CA VAL A 439 -18.36 4.92 -17.53
C VAL A 439 -18.45 5.87 -18.70
N GLN A 440 -18.62 7.15 -18.40
CA GLN A 440 -18.73 8.19 -19.42
C GLN A 440 -18.13 9.50 -18.92
N GLU A 441 -17.68 10.33 -19.85
CA GLU A 441 -17.26 11.69 -19.54
C GLU A 441 -18.48 12.55 -19.18
N CYS A 442 -18.29 13.53 -18.29
CA CYS A 442 -19.34 14.44 -17.85
C CYS A 442 -18.80 15.87 -17.66
N SER A 443 -19.70 16.84 -17.69
CA SER A 443 -19.34 18.26 -17.49
C SER A 443 -19.16 18.58 -16.00
N GLU A 444 -18.40 19.63 -15.72
CA GLU A 444 -18.25 20.16 -14.35
C GLU A 444 -19.58 20.59 -13.75
N ASP A 445 -20.48 21.15 -14.56
CA ASP A 445 -21.86 21.46 -14.13
C ASP A 445 -22.57 20.21 -13.59
N LYS A 446 -22.41 19.05 -14.22
CA LYS A 446 -23.01 17.80 -13.73
C LYS A 446 -22.41 17.38 -12.39
N VAL A 447 -21.11 17.59 -12.19
CA VAL A 447 -20.41 17.31 -10.94
C VAL A 447 -20.87 18.26 -9.83
N ARG A 448 -21.01 19.57 -10.11
CA ARG A 448 -21.52 20.58 -9.18
C ARG A 448 -22.97 20.30 -8.74
N ASN A 449 -23.78 19.69 -9.61
CA ASN A 449 -25.14 19.25 -9.29
C ASN A 449 -25.21 17.92 -8.53
N ALA A 450 -24.10 17.18 -8.37
CA ALA A 450 -24.10 15.90 -7.67
C ALA A 450 -24.43 16.07 -6.19
N GLN A 451 -25.27 15.18 -5.64
CA GLN A 451 -25.54 15.17 -4.20
C GLN A 451 -24.46 14.35 -3.49
N ALA A 452 -23.38 15.03 -3.12
CA ALA A 452 -22.24 14.39 -2.46
C ALA A 452 -22.67 13.69 -1.16
N TYR A 453 -22.39 12.40 -1.05
CA TYR A 453 -22.42 11.64 0.19
C TYR A 453 -21.02 11.58 0.79
N VAL A 454 -20.02 11.24 -0.03
CA VAL A 454 -18.59 11.36 0.29
C VAL A 454 -17.94 12.26 -0.77
N ALA A 455 -17.14 13.22 -0.34
CA ALA A 455 -16.30 14.05 -1.20
C ALA A 455 -14.83 13.81 -0.85
N ILE A 456 -13.99 13.62 -1.86
CA ILE A 456 -12.56 13.36 -1.70
C ILE A 456 -11.79 14.47 -2.37
N TYR A 457 -10.97 15.14 -1.59
CA TYR A 457 -10.14 16.27 -1.98
C TYR A 457 -8.67 15.85 -1.94
N THR A 458 -7.86 16.30 -2.91
CA THR A 458 -6.41 16.06 -2.93
C THR A 458 -5.67 17.38 -2.94
N LYS A 459 -4.54 17.48 -2.23
CA LYS A 459 -3.61 18.60 -2.42
C LYS A 459 -3.09 18.60 -3.86
N PHE A 460 -2.70 19.77 -4.36
CA PHE A 460 -2.23 19.99 -5.74
C PHE A 460 -1.34 18.83 -6.24
N PRO A 461 -1.59 18.25 -7.43
CA PRO A 461 -0.67 17.30 -8.03
C PRO A 461 0.58 18.08 -8.42
N VAL A 462 1.58 18.12 -7.55
CA VAL A 462 2.81 18.90 -7.75
C VAL A 462 3.39 18.50 -9.11
N LYS A 463 3.48 19.45 -10.06
CA LYS A 463 4.22 19.24 -11.30
C LYS A 463 5.70 19.17 -10.93
N ARG A 464 6.15 17.97 -10.60
CA ARG A 464 7.54 17.69 -10.25
C ARG A 464 8.43 17.71 -11.48
N LYS A 465 9.69 18.11 -11.30
CA LYS A 465 10.72 17.91 -12.32
C LYS A 465 10.88 16.41 -12.53
N LYS A 466 10.89 15.97 -13.79
CA LYS A 466 11.11 14.56 -14.09
C LYS A 466 12.53 14.17 -13.71
N ILE A 467 12.66 13.18 -12.85
CA ILE A 467 13.91 12.49 -12.57
C ILE A 467 14.24 11.62 -13.78
N ILE A 468 15.39 11.88 -14.40
CA ILE A 468 15.87 11.21 -15.59
C ILE A 468 16.80 10.07 -15.16
N PRO A 469 16.44 8.80 -15.45
CA PRO A 469 17.31 7.66 -15.17
C PRO A 469 18.62 7.79 -15.96
N LYS A 470 19.76 7.44 -15.33
CA LYS A 470 21.09 7.44 -15.97
C LYS A 470 21.62 6.01 -16.08
N GLU A 471 22.10 5.63 -17.27
CA GLU A 471 22.68 4.30 -17.52
C GLU A 471 23.95 4.04 -16.70
N ARG A 472 24.80 5.07 -16.53
CA ARG A 472 25.97 5.06 -15.64
C ARG A 472 25.75 6.05 -14.50
N PRO A 473 25.01 5.65 -13.46
CA PRO A 473 24.60 6.54 -12.40
C PRO A 473 25.76 6.89 -11.46
N ASP A 474 25.71 8.11 -10.93
CA ASP A 474 26.63 8.57 -9.89
C ASP A 474 26.05 8.28 -8.49
N PHE A 475 24.71 8.27 -8.39
CA PHE A 475 23.95 7.97 -7.18
C PHE A 475 22.72 7.12 -7.50
N PHE A 476 22.22 6.41 -6.49
CA PHE A 476 21.04 5.56 -6.57
C PHE A 476 19.96 6.07 -5.62
N LEU A 477 18.82 6.51 -6.16
CA LEU A 477 17.67 6.90 -5.36
C LEU A 477 16.78 5.71 -5.03
N PRO A 478 16.28 5.59 -3.79
CA PRO A 478 15.21 4.66 -3.46
C PRO A 478 13.97 4.90 -4.31
N LYS A 479 13.51 3.90 -5.07
CA LYS A 479 12.29 4.02 -5.88
C LYS A 479 11.06 4.31 -5.02
N GLU A 480 10.99 3.78 -3.81
CA GLU A 480 9.91 4.11 -2.88
C GLU A 480 9.83 5.62 -2.60
N TRP A 481 10.98 6.27 -2.41
CA TRP A 481 11.02 7.72 -2.24
C TRP A 481 10.66 8.45 -3.54
N VAL A 482 11.10 7.94 -4.70
CA VAL A 482 10.70 8.47 -6.01
C VAL A 482 9.17 8.39 -6.20
N TYR A 483 8.52 7.32 -5.74
CA TYR A 483 7.07 7.19 -5.79
C TYR A 483 6.38 8.22 -4.90
N ARG A 484 6.90 8.45 -3.68
CA ARG A 484 6.43 9.53 -2.81
C ARG A 484 6.61 10.90 -3.46
N TYR A 485 7.75 11.14 -4.11
CA TYR A 485 8.06 12.41 -4.77
C TYR A 485 7.01 12.80 -5.80
N TYR A 486 6.55 11.85 -6.61
CA TYR A 486 5.52 12.09 -7.63
C TYR A 486 4.08 12.04 -7.14
N SER A 487 3.82 11.54 -5.93
CA SER A 487 2.44 11.29 -5.47
C SER A 487 2.01 12.07 -4.23
N LEU A 488 2.96 12.49 -3.38
CA LEU A 488 2.70 13.25 -2.15
C LEU A 488 3.06 14.72 -2.32
N SER A 489 2.41 15.58 -1.53
CA SER A 489 2.76 17.01 -1.49
C SER A 489 4.15 17.22 -0.90
N SER A 490 4.50 16.40 0.10
CA SER A 490 5.83 16.32 0.70
C SER A 490 6.28 14.87 0.79
N PRO A 491 7.22 14.41 -0.06
CA PRO A 491 7.82 13.07 0.06
C PRO A 491 8.64 12.83 1.32
N GLY A 492 8.97 13.89 2.08
CA GLY A 492 9.94 13.83 3.18
C GLY A 492 11.38 13.69 2.67
N PRO A 493 12.35 13.55 3.58
CA PRO A 493 13.75 13.41 3.19
C PRO A 493 14.05 12.07 2.55
N ILE A 494 15.13 12.01 1.78
CA ILE A 494 15.56 10.77 1.12
C ILE A 494 16.19 9.84 2.16
N TYR A 495 15.48 8.78 2.53
CA TYR A 495 15.93 7.83 3.57
C TYR A 495 16.69 6.65 2.97
N PHE A 496 17.98 6.56 3.29
CA PHE A 496 18.83 5.44 2.87
C PHE A 496 19.04 4.38 3.95
N SER A 497 18.92 4.76 5.22
CA SER A 497 19.26 3.91 6.37
C SER A 497 18.60 2.53 6.35
N LYS A 498 17.37 2.40 5.82
CA LYS A 498 16.64 1.13 5.75
C LYS A 498 17.20 0.12 4.72
N PHE A 499 18.00 0.60 3.78
CA PHE A 499 18.60 -0.23 2.73
C PHE A 499 19.97 -0.75 3.14
N TYR A 500 20.51 -0.27 4.25
CA TYR A 500 21.77 -0.75 4.79
C TYR A 500 21.52 -1.80 5.87
N CYS A 501 22.36 -2.81 5.92
CA CYS A 501 22.50 -3.64 7.11
C CYS A 501 23.35 -2.91 8.16
N ASN A 502 23.44 -3.47 9.37
CA ASN A 502 24.26 -2.91 10.45
C ASN A 502 25.77 -2.87 10.12
N HIS A 503 26.22 -3.61 9.10
CA HIS A 503 27.58 -3.55 8.58
C HIS A 503 27.81 -2.43 7.56
N LEU A 504 26.82 -1.55 7.33
CA LEU A 504 26.86 -0.41 6.39
C LEU A 504 26.98 -0.82 4.90
N PHE A 505 26.63 -2.05 4.57
CA PHE A 505 26.48 -2.54 3.19
C PHE A 505 25.01 -2.68 2.82
N LEU A 506 24.71 -2.87 1.53
CA LEU A 506 23.33 -3.07 1.10
C LEU A 506 22.75 -4.31 1.78
N SER A 507 21.58 -4.16 2.38
CA SER A 507 20.84 -5.28 2.99
C SER A 507 20.57 -6.34 1.92
N ILE A 508 20.73 -7.60 2.28
CA ILE A 508 20.49 -8.77 1.43
C ILE A 508 19.03 -8.90 0.97
N ASN A 509 18.11 -8.20 1.64
CA ASN A 509 16.69 -8.14 1.28
C ASN A 509 16.39 -6.97 0.34
N THR A 510 17.40 -6.18 -0.02
CA THR A 510 17.27 -5.10 -0.98
C THR A 510 17.75 -5.57 -2.33
N HIS A 511 16.96 -5.28 -3.36
CA HIS A 511 17.26 -5.70 -4.70
C HIS A 511 17.70 -4.53 -5.57
N GLU A 512 18.40 -4.87 -6.65
CA GLU A 512 18.91 -3.88 -7.59
C GLU A 512 17.80 -2.98 -8.18
N TYR A 513 16.62 -3.57 -8.40
CA TYR A 513 15.45 -2.91 -8.96
C TYR A 513 14.72 -1.99 -7.97
N ASP A 514 15.10 -1.96 -6.69
CA ASP A 514 14.54 -1.02 -5.70
C ASP A 514 15.11 0.39 -5.86
N PHE A 515 16.10 0.57 -6.74
CA PHE A 515 16.79 1.83 -6.94
C PHE A 515 16.67 2.39 -8.36
N LEU A 516 16.69 3.70 -8.44
CA LEU A 516 16.77 4.48 -9.66
C LEU A 516 18.13 5.17 -9.74
N GLY A 517 18.93 4.85 -10.76
CA GLY A 517 20.21 5.50 -10.98
C GLY A 517 20.04 6.93 -11.53
N ILE A 518 20.74 7.91 -10.96
CA ILE A 518 20.67 9.33 -11.35
C ILE A 518 22.07 9.96 -11.52
N SER A 519 22.11 11.15 -12.12
CA SER A 519 23.34 11.95 -12.23
C SER A 519 23.66 12.70 -10.94
N ASN A 520 24.93 13.08 -10.75
CA ASN A 520 25.36 13.97 -9.68
C ASN A 520 24.59 15.30 -9.69
N GLU A 521 24.34 15.90 -10.86
CA GLU A 521 23.56 17.14 -10.99
C GLU A 521 22.15 17.00 -10.39
N GLN A 522 21.43 15.91 -10.74
CA GLN A 522 20.10 15.65 -10.17
C GLN A 522 20.16 15.40 -8.67
N TRP A 523 21.21 14.72 -8.19
CA TRP A 523 21.41 14.47 -6.76
C TRP A 523 21.62 15.78 -5.98
N GLU A 524 22.46 16.68 -6.50
CA GLU A 524 22.74 17.98 -5.90
C GLU A 524 21.48 18.86 -5.80
N GLU A 525 20.60 18.82 -6.81
CA GLU A 525 19.30 19.50 -6.75
C GLU A 525 18.38 18.88 -5.69
N LEU A 526 18.20 17.55 -5.73
CA LEU A 526 17.26 16.86 -4.85
C LEU A 526 17.67 16.91 -3.38
N LYS A 527 18.98 16.81 -3.08
CA LYS A 527 19.47 16.88 -1.69
C LYS A 527 19.24 18.26 -1.08
N LEU A 528 19.30 19.31 -1.90
CA LEU A 528 19.18 20.70 -1.45
C LEU A 528 17.72 21.04 -1.13
N GLU A 529 16.78 20.52 -1.92
CA GLU A 529 15.35 20.70 -1.71
C GLU A 529 14.79 19.78 -0.61
N TRP A 530 15.14 18.49 -0.61
CA TRP A 530 14.45 17.47 0.20
C TRP A 530 15.22 16.99 1.43
N LYS A 531 16.52 17.30 1.55
CA LYS A 531 17.42 16.69 2.54
C LYS A 531 17.50 15.17 2.39
N TYR A 532 18.40 14.54 3.15
CA TYR A 532 18.58 13.08 3.15
C TYR A 532 19.04 12.59 4.53
N ILE A 533 18.79 11.32 4.81
CA ILE A 533 19.14 10.67 6.07
C ILE A 533 19.84 9.34 5.78
N GLY A 534 21.04 9.19 6.32
CA GLY A 534 21.96 8.09 6.01
C GLY A 534 22.90 8.41 4.84
N GLU A 535 23.85 7.51 4.60
CA GLU A 535 24.82 7.69 3.51
C GLU A 535 24.15 7.51 2.13
N PRO A 536 24.44 8.37 1.14
CA PRO A 536 23.93 8.18 -0.21
C PRO A 536 24.52 6.96 -0.90
N LEU A 537 23.66 6.17 -1.56
CA LEU A 537 24.08 4.99 -2.29
C LEU A 537 24.80 5.36 -3.59
N ARG A 538 26.09 4.98 -3.68
CA ARG A 538 26.91 5.08 -4.90
C ARG A 538 27.20 3.74 -5.57
N PHE A 539 27.12 2.65 -4.79
CA PHE A 539 27.38 1.28 -5.26
C PHE A 539 26.35 0.32 -4.64
N LYS A 540 26.07 -0.78 -5.33
CA LYS A 540 25.07 -1.80 -4.94
C LYS A 540 25.72 -3.11 -4.48
N SER A 541 26.79 -3.07 -3.69
CA SER A 541 27.41 -4.30 -3.19
C SER A 541 26.59 -4.88 -2.02
N PRO A 542 26.14 -6.15 -2.11
CA PRO A 542 25.48 -6.82 -0.99
C PRO A 542 26.48 -7.07 0.14
N CYS A 543 25.97 -7.22 1.36
CA CYS A 543 26.79 -7.58 2.51
C CYS A 543 27.13 -9.08 2.52
N ASN A 544 28.39 -9.44 2.25
CA ASN A 544 28.84 -10.85 2.30
C ASN A 544 28.60 -11.49 3.67
N GLN A 545 28.85 -10.79 4.77
CA GLN A 545 28.60 -11.29 6.12
C GLN A 545 27.12 -11.64 6.34
N CYS A 546 26.20 -10.81 5.83
CA CYS A 546 24.77 -11.08 5.93
C CYS A 546 24.34 -12.24 5.03
N LEU A 547 24.96 -12.41 3.85
CA LEU A 547 24.71 -13.54 2.95
C LEU A 547 25.12 -14.86 3.62
N GLU A 548 26.33 -14.92 4.18
CA GLU A 548 26.82 -16.10 4.91
C GLU A 548 25.92 -16.41 6.11
N ASN A 549 25.54 -15.40 6.90
CA ASN A 549 24.63 -15.58 8.02
C ASN A 549 23.25 -16.10 7.57
N LYS A 550 22.76 -15.66 6.40
CA LYS A 550 21.47 -16.14 5.84
C LYS A 550 21.55 -17.60 5.47
N GLU A 551 22.63 -18.04 4.84
CA GLU A 551 22.86 -19.44 4.49
C GLU A 551 22.98 -20.32 5.74
N LYS A 552 23.75 -19.88 6.75
CA LYS A 552 23.85 -20.57 8.05
C LYS A 552 22.50 -20.67 8.74
N PHE A 553 21.73 -19.58 8.76
CA PHE A 553 20.41 -19.56 9.37
C PHE A 553 19.42 -20.47 8.63
N ALA A 554 19.40 -20.42 7.29
CA ALA A 554 18.55 -21.30 6.48
C ALA A 554 18.91 -22.79 6.67
N ALA A 555 20.20 -23.10 6.74
CA ALA A 555 20.67 -24.46 7.04
C ALA A 555 20.21 -24.93 8.42
N ARG A 556 20.34 -24.07 9.45
CA ARG A 556 19.85 -24.35 10.81
C ARG A 556 18.33 -24.59 10.84
N ILE A 557 17.54 -23.71 10.22
CA ILE A 557 16.08 -23.85 10.17
C ILE A 557 15.68 -25.16 9.46
N ASN A 558 16.37 -25.51 8.37
CA ASN A 558 16.09 -26.76 7.66
C ASN A 558 16.44 -28.00 8.50
N PHE A 559 17.58 -27.97 9.18
CA PHE A 559 17.99 -29.01 10.11
C PHE A 559 16.98 -29.19 11.26
N GLU A 560 16.60 -28.11 11.93
CA GLU A 560 15.65 -28.17 13.04
C GLU A 560 14.21 -28.53 12.59
N LYS A 561 13.79 -28.17 11.37
CA LYS A 561 12.53 -28.67 10.77
C LYS A 561 12.56 -30.18 10.57
N ASN A 562 13.69 -30.73 10.13
CA ASN A 562 13.85 -32.19 10.02
C ASN A 562 13.79 -32.86 11.40
N LEU A 563 14.35 -32.25 12.44
CA LEU A 563 14.19 -32.73 13.82
C LEU A 563 12.71 -32.73 14.25
N LEU A 564 11.97 -31.65 13.96
CA LEU A 564 10.55 -31.56 14.28
C LEU A 564 9.72 -32.63 13.55
N GLU A 565 10.03 -32.93 12.29
CA GLU A 565 9.40 -34.05 11.57
C GLU A 565 9.74 -35.40 12.18
N ARG A 566 11.00 -35.63 12.61
CA ARG A 566 11.40 -36.85 13.32
C ARG A 566 10.62 -37.04 14.62
N ILE A 567 10.35 -35.96 15.38
CA ILE A 567 9.53 -36.00 16.61
C ILE A 567 8.13 -36.58 16.35
N LYS A 568 7.52 -36.28 15.20
CA LYS A 568 6.18 -36.79 14.85
C LYS A 568 6.15 -38.29 14.59
N HIS A 569 7.30 -38.90 14.30
CA HIS A 569 7.43 -40.31 13.93
C HIS A 569 8.14 -41.16 15.00
N VAL A 570 8.25 -40.65 16.23
CA VAL A 570 9.01 -41.30 17.32
C VAL A 570 8.37 -42.63 17.76
N SER A 571 9.22 -43.66 17.94
CA SER A 571 8.85 -44.95 18.54
C SER A 571 8.48 -44.78 20.02
N LYS A 572 7.60 -45.63 20.56
CA LYS A 572 7.14 -45.55 21.97
C LYS A 572 8.08 -46.21 22.98
N GLU A 573 9.38 -46.25 22.69
CA GLU A 573 10.38 -46.87 23.55
C GLU A 573 10.76 -45.95 24.72
N TYR A 574 11.24 -46.55 25.82
CA TYR A 574 11.69 -45.87 27.04
C TYR A 574 13.22 -45.90 27.13
N PRO A 575 13.87 -44.90 27.76
CA PRO A 575 13.30 -43.76 28.48
C PRO A 575 12.78 -42.63 27.57
N ARG A 576 11.81 -41.84 28.07
CA ARG A 576 11.21 -40.71 27.33
C ARG A 576 11.41 -39.40 28.08
N PHE A 577 11.69 -38.33 27.35
CA PHE A 577 12.03 -37.02 27.91
C PHE A 577 10.98 -35.99 27.56
N PHE A 578 10.59 -35.16 28.53
CA PHE A 578 9.47 -34.23 28.37
C PHE A 578 9.94 -32.86 27.89
N ILE A 579 9.15 -32.26 27.00
CA ILE A 579 9.29 -30.88 26.55
C ILE A 579 7.95 -30.18 26.71
N ALA A 580 7.92 -29.07 27.44
CA ALA A 580 6.71 -28.26 27.60
C ALA A 580 6.17 -27.75 26.24
N LYS A 581 4.84 -27.88 26.05
CA LYS A 581 4.17 -27.44 24.80
C LYS A 581 4.28 -25.93 24.58
N THR A 582 4.41 -25.15 25.65
CA THR A 582 4.65 -23.70 25.59
C THR A 582 5.99 -23.35 24.94
N TRP A 583 7.05 -24.10 25.23
CA TRP A 583 8.35 -23.96 24.57
C TRP A 583 8.29 -24.46 23.12
N MET A 584 7.62 -25.60 22.88
CA MET A 584 7.41 -26.12 21.53
C MET A 584 6.75 -25.10 20.59
N LYS A 585 5.72 -24.38 21.05
CA LYS A 585 5.09 -23.31 20.26
C LYS A 585 6.07 -22.19 19.89
N LYS A 586 7.00 -21.83 20.78
CA LYS A 586 8.04 -20.85 20.48
C LYS A 586 9.01 -21.38 19.43
N TRP A 587 9.38 -22.66 19.52
CA TRP A 587 10.26 -23.30 18.55
C TRP A 587 9.59 -23.42 17.18
N GLU A 588 8.34 -23.88 17.11
CA GLU A 588 7.55 -23.91 15.88
C GLU A 588 7.42 -22.52 15.24
N SER A 589 7.19 -21.47 16.05
CA SER A 589 7.18 -20.09 15.58
C SER A 589 8.53 -19.63 15.04
N PHE A 590 9.63 -20.02 15.67
CA PHE A 590 10.99 -19.76 15.18
C PHE A 590 11.22 -20.45 13.82
N LEU A 591 10.83 -21.72 13.68
CA LEU A 591 10.96 -22.49 12.44
C LEU A 591 10.04 -21.99 11.31
N ALA A 592 8.91 -21.38 11.65
CA ALA A 592 8.00 -20.76 10.70
C ALA A 592 8.48 -19.39 10.17
N SER A 593 9.55 -18.84 10.76
CA SER A 593 10.06 -17.51 10.39
C SER A 593 10.79 -17.52 9.05
N ASP A 594 10.70 -16.40 8.32
CA ASP A 594 11.35 -16.22 7.02
C ASP A 594 12.82 -15.78 7.20
N CYS A 595 13.72 -16.29 6.37
CA CYS A 595 15.14 -15.92 6.35
C CYS A 595 15.42 -14.56 5.67
N ASN A 596 14.38 -13.91 5.15
CA ASN A 596 14.46 -12.60 4.49
C ASN A 596 14.25 -11.39 5.44
N LEU A 597 14.51 -11.56 6.75
CA LEU A 597 14.36 -10.48 7.72
C LEU A 597 15.68 -9.69 7.87
N ASN A 598 15.60 -8.38 8.11
CA ASN A 598 16.77 -7.56 8.45
C ASN A 598 17.28 -7.85 9.86
N GLU A 599 16.46 -8.47 10.71
CA GLU A 599 16.79 -8.99 12.04
C GLU A 599 16.34 -10.45 12.13
N TYR A 600 17.24 -11.34 12.52
CA TYR A 600 16.90 -12.75 12.67
C TYR A 600 15.98 -12.96 13.89
N PRO A 601 14.96 -13.82 13.78
CA PRO A 601 14.06 -14.11 14.88
C PRO A 601 14.87 -14.67 16.06
N LYS A 602 14.47 -14.29 17.27
CA LYS A 602 15.09 -14.85 18.48
C LYS A 602 14.76 -16.34 18.58
N ALA A 603 15.78 -17.15 18.79
CA ALA A 603 15.62 -18.55 19.13
C ALA A 603 14.72 -18.71 20.38
N PRO A 604 14.02 -19.86 20.54
CA PRO A 604 13.09 -20.08 21.66
C PRO A 604 13.74 -20.01 23.05
N GLY A 605 15.08 -20.02 23.13
CA GLY A 605 15.84 -20.03 24.38
C GLY A 605 15.90 -21.44 25.00
N HIS A 606 16.34 -21.53 26.25
CA HIS A 606 16.39 -22.79 27.00
C HIS A 606 15.02 -23.47 27.04
N ILE A 607 15.01 -24.81 26.95
CA ILE A 607 13.81 -25.60 27.22
C ILE A 607 13.38 -25.28 28.65
N ASN A 608 12.15 -24.75 28.80
CA ASN A 608 11.58 -24.39 30.08
C ASN A 608 10.53 -25.43 30.48
N ASN A 609 10.98 -26.42 31.25
CA ASN A 609 10.17 -27.48 31.83
C ASN A 609 9.69 -27.16 33.25
N GLN A 610 10.14 -26.05 33.87
CA GLN A 610 9.60 -25.58 35.16
C GLN A 610 8.07 -25.45 35.17
N VAL A 611 7.45 -25.11 34.02
CA VAL A 611 5.99 -25.04 33.90
C VAL A 611 5.27 -26.39 34.08
N LEU A 612 6.00 -27.49 34.02
CA LEU A 612 5.50 -28.86 34.23
C LEU A 612 5.74 -29.35 35.66
N ALA A 613 6.47 -28.60 36.49
CA ALA A 613 6.82 -28.96 37.85
C ALA A 613 6.09 -28.07 38.87
N ASN A 614 5.89 -28.61 40.08
CA ASN A 614 5.39 -27.89 41.26
C ASN A 614 6.53 -27.08 41.90
N SER A 615 6.19 -26.22 42.88
CA SER A 615 7.18 -25.43 43.64
C SER A 615 8.25 -26.28 44.33
N ASP A 616 7.93 -27.54 44.62
CA ASP A 616 8.78 -28.48 45.34
C ASP A 616 9.68 -29.31 44.39
N GLY A 617 9.57 -29.12 43.07
CA GLY A 617 10.38 -29.80 42.04
C GLY A 617 9.73 -31.04 41.42
N ASP A 618 8.66 -31.56 42.03
CA ASP A 618 7.92 -32.72 41.51
C ASP A 618 7.04 -32.38 40.30
N ILE A 619 6.80 -33.36 39.43
CA ILE A 619 5.93 -33.19 38.26
C ILE A 619 4.50 -32.86 38.70
N ARG A 620 3.89 -31.84 38.09
CA ARG A 620 2.52 -31.44 38.37
C ARG A 620 1.52 -32.55 38.04
N GLU A 621 0.53 -32.76 38.90
CA GLU A 621 -0.52 -33.75 38.66
C GLU A 621 -1.46 -33.32 37.52
N GLY A 622 -1.96 -34.32 36.76
CA GLY A 622 -2.97 -34.13 35.72
C GLY A 622 -2.47 -33.56 34.39
N LEU A 623 -1.16 -33.60 34.12
CA LEU A 623 -0.61 -33.19 32.82
C LEU A 623 -1.11 -34.08 31.68
N ILE A 624 -1.50 -33.45 30.58
CA ILE A 624 -2.05 -34.12 29.40
C ILE A 624 -1.03 -34.05 28.26
N SER A 625 -0.69 -35.22 27.70
CA SER A 625 0.16 -35.32 26.50
C SER A 625 -0.46 -34.56 25.32
N GLU A 626 0.38 -33.91 24.52
CA GLU A 626 0.05 -33.01 23.40
C GLU A 626 -0.63 -31.69 23.77
N VAL A 627 -1.14 -31.54 25.00
CA VAL A 627 -1.72 -30.29 25.50
C VAL A 627 -0.69 -29.53 26.33
N ASP A 628 -0.13 -30.17 27.36
CA ASP A 628 0.79 -29.55 28.30
C ASP A 628 2.26 -29.85 27.95
N TYR A 629 2.54 -31.06 27.48
CA TYR A 629 3.88 -31.51 27.12
C TYR A 629 3.87 -32.43 25.89
N ILE A 630 5.02 -32.55 25.25
CA ILE A 630 5.35 -33.66 24.34
C ILE A 630 6.47 -34.48 24.96
N ASP A 631 6.57 -35.75 24.60
CA ASP A 631 7.66 -36.61 25.02
C ASP A 631 8.40 -37.22 23.83
N ILE A 632 9.72 -37.30 23.95
CA ILE A 632 10.62 -37.74 22.87
C ILE A 632 11.56 -38.84 23.37
N ASN A 633 12.13 -39.59 22.44
CA ASN A 633 13.13 -40.61 22.78
C ASN A 633 14.47 -39.96 23.19
N GLU A 634 15.35 -40.78 23.77
CA GLU A 634 16.65 -40.33 24.26
C GLU A 634 17.54 -39.70 23.17
N GLU A 635 17.52 -40.28 21.96
CA GLU A 635 18.32 -39.80 20.83
C GLU A 635 17.97 -38.34 20.47
N LEU A 636 16.68 -38.04 20.29
CA LEU A 636 16.23 -36.68 19.97
C LEU A 636 16.43 -35.73 21.14
N TRP A 637 16.27 -36.22 22.38
CA TRP A 637 16.50 -35.42 23.58
C TRP A 637 17.94 -34.92 23.66
N LYS A 638 18.92 -35.82 23.45
CA LYS A 638 20.36 -35.46 23.45
C LYS A 638 20.64 -34.32 22.46
N ILE A 639 20.12 -34.43 21.24
CA ILE A 639 20.31 -33.42 20.18
C ILE A 639 19.69 -32.06 20.59
N ILE A 640 18.42 -32.04 20.99
CA ILE A 640 17.72 -30.78 21.31
C ILE A 640 18.29 -30.13 22.57
N LYS A 641 18.64 -30.94 23.59
CA LYS A 641 19.31 -30.46 24.81
C LYS A 641 20.67 -29.86 24.49
N GLN A 642 21.43 -30.43 23.57
CA GLN A 642 22.74 -29.86 23.18
C GLN A 642 22.59 -28.51 22.48
N ILE A 643 21.54 -28.33 21.68
CA ILE A 643 21.29 -27.07 20.95
C ILE A 643 20.75 -25.96 21.86
N TYR A 644 19.82 -26.29 22.76
CA TYR A 644 19.07 -25.29 23.55
C TYR A 644 19.37 -25.30 25.05
N GLY A 645 19.94 -26.37 25.57
CA GLY A 645 19.97 -26.64 27.00
C GLY A 645 18.56 -26.85 27.57
N CYS A 646 18.49 -27.18 28.85
CA CYS A 646 17.24 -27.35 29.58
C CYS A 646 17.41 -26.85 31.02
N ASP A 647 16.37 -26.26 31.58
CA ASP A 647 16.32 -25.84 32.98
C ASP A 647 16.18 -27.04 33.94
N ILE A 648 15.28 -27.98 33.65
CA ILE A 648 15.07 -29.21 34.41
C ILE A 648 14.73 -30.38 33.48
N GLU A 649 15.42 -31.49 33.68
CA GLU A 649 15.17 -32.73 32.95
C GLU A 649 14.06 -33.54 33.62
N ILE A 650 13.00 -33.81 32.86
CA ILE A 650 11.89 -34.66 33.31
C ILE A 650 11.90 -35.91 32.45
N ILE A 651 12.12 -37.06 33.09
CA ILE A 651 12.35 -38.35 32.44
C ILE A 651 11.27 -39.34 32.89
N LYS A 652 10.69 -40.01 31.91
CA LYS A 652 9.78 -41.13 32.09
C LYS A 652 10.55 -42.43 31.81
N ALA A 653 10.93 -43.13 32.88
CA ALA A 653 11.73 -44.36 32.80
C ALA A 653 10.91 -45.62 32.45
N SER A 654 9.59 -45.58 32.63
CA SER A 654 8.67 -46.70 32.34
C SER A 654 7.28 -46.18 31.96
N ASN A 655 6.29 -47.06 31.75
CA ASN A 655 4.91 -46.62 31.50
C ASN A 655 4.32 -45.74 32.61
N ASP A 656 4.88 -45.80 33.82
CA ASP A 656 4.53 -44.95 34.95
C ASP A 656 5.31 -43.63 34.90
N ILE A 657 4.58 -42.52 35.00
CA ILE A 657 5.11 -41.15 34.91
C ILE A 657 5.62 -40.66 36.28
N TYR A 658 5.28 -41.35 37.36
CA TYR A 658 5.63 -40.99 38.75
C TYR A 658 6.68 -41.91 39.37
N SER A 659 7.31 -42.79 38.58
CA SER A 659 8.31 -43.71 39.11
C SER A 659 9.61 -42.98 39.44
N GLU A 660 9.98 -42.93 40.72
CA GLU A 660 11.33 -42.55 41.16
C GLU A 660 12.33 -43.61 40.67
N ASN A 661 13.11 -43.30 39.64
CA ASN A 661 14.36 -44.01 39.37
C ASN A 661 15.35 -43.07 38.67
N VAL A 662 16.33 -42.62 39.44
CA VAL A 662 17.61 -42.12 38.95
C VAL A 662 18.37 -43.34 38.44
N ALA A 663 18.56 -43.44 37.13
CA ALA A 663 19.52 -44.37 36.57
C ALA A 663 20.70 -43.55 36.02
N ASP A 664 21.87 -43.71 36.64
CA ASP A 664 23.14 -43.31 36.05
C ASP A 664 23.31 -44.01 34.71
N PHE A 665 23.53 -43.23 33.63
CA PHE A 665 23.78 -43.80 32.31
C PHE A 665 25.00 -43.19 31.62
N HIS A 666 25.78 -44.10 31.04
CA HIS A 666 26.97 -43.84 30.25
C HIS A 666 26.62 -43.21 28.89
N LEU A 667 27.43 -42.21 28.53
CA LEU A 667 27.44 -41.56 27.21
C LEU A 667 27.68 -42.59 26.10
N SER A 668 26.68 -42.81 25.25
CA SER A 668 26.90 -43.27 23.87
C SER A 668 27.29 -42.05 23.03
N GLU A 669 28.41 -42.12 22.34
CA GLU A 669 28.90 -41.09 21.41
C GLU A 669 27.78 -40.69 20.42
N LEU A 670 27.58 -39.39 20.25
CA LEU A 670 26.72 -38.85 19.19
C LEU A 670 27.41 -39.14 17.85
N ASP A 671 26.62 -39.43 16.80
CA ASP A 671 27.16 -39.58 15.44
C ASP A 671 28.04 -38.37 15.09
N GLU A 672 29.25 -38.59 14.56
CA GLU A 672 30.21 -37.52 14.22
C GLU A 672 29.58 -36.45 13.30
N GLU A 673 28.68 -36.85 12.39
CA GLU A 673 27.93 -35.92 11.52
C GLU A 673 27.00 -34.97 12.31
N ILE A 674 26.43 -35.43 13.43
CA ILE A 674 25.53 -34.65 14.28
C ILE A 674 26.34 -33.68 15.15
N GLU A 675 27.48 -34.12 15.70
CA GLU A 675 28.37 -33.24 16.46
C GLU A 675 28.97 -32.13 15.58
N GLU A 676 29.39 -32.47 14.35
CA GLU A 676 29.91 -31.50 13.39
C GLU A 676 28.83 -30.50 12.96
N ALA A 677 27.58 -30.95 12.77
CA ALA A 677 26.45 -30.08 12.50
C ALA A 677 26.16 -29.13 13.68
N ILE A 678 26.12 -29.64 14.92
CA ILE A 678 25.83 -28.84 16.11
C ILE A 678 26.92 -27.78 16.32
N HIS A 679 28.20 -28.16 16.26
CA HIS A 679 29.32 -27.23 16.42
C HIS A 679 29.31 -26.11 15.36
N LYS A 680 28.83 -26.42 14.14
CA LYS A 680 28.68 -25.47 13.04
C LYS A 680 27.50 -24.49 13.21
N PHE A 681 26.50 -24.82 14.03
CA PHE A 681 25.30 -24.00 14.23
C PHE A 681 25.24 -23.26 15.57
N THR A 682 26.05 -23.66 16.56
CA THR A 682 26.15 -23.01 17.89
C THR A 682 27.28 -21.98 18.00
N SER A 683 28.17 -21.90 16.99
CA SER A 683 29.19 -20.85 16.83
C SER A 683 28.75 -19.76 15.84
#